data_AF-A0A5P9CQH4-F1
#
_entry.id   AF-A0A5P9CQH4-F1
#
_cell.length_a   1.000
_cell.length_b   1.000
_cell.length_c   1.000
_cell.angle_alpha   90.00
_cell.angle_beta   90.00
_cell.angle_gamma   90.00
#
_symmetry.space_group_name_H-M   'P 1'
#
loop_
_entity.id
_entity.type
_entity.pdbx_description
1 polymer ?
#
loop_
_entity_poly.entity_id
_entity_poly.type
_entity_poly.pdbx_seq_one_letter_code
_entity_poly.pdbx_strand_id
1 'polypeptide(L)'
;MNKLPSPRAVAIAVSAAISLYGCGGSDSSDSTSPTASYAHYNQKTCADTNFDGQCSQYEQKLLLASGYPKMLNVGGAILTAPGELDIISPFTTLIHSEMLYNPLVQGQVVDAKAYLQAKLGNYVGVNFDTLDINYGPKNESQVLTESLIQAQQSGPSGASPLVKIAHALDMMIKYKTLDLSSINLDKESSQQLNLDGAVLIHGSQEEKGLKSLKSIALNPANNKLLYLDDLDTVKELSTSVKRAAGLATYQQAASERTRNPSPITRVSLRSDDHHESDHDKEHDDFGGNANDLPYFEKDASRELKQVLPTLNGVQSYKLYNPQSHAIQVDACEASGGNGILLTSLQDNTGHDSSSVAPDIITIQPSAAIDTLGGASGSELPTLPPAPVAIEPSSAACYNDNFEWMKPLYSQSSILARWDNGLDTTKDQLWLLDEINLNRLSLLDQVSEKNILVSKDEQDILLITDSDSQTIGTLEAKLIPLTNRSFGSPSMIKLQKDDSYPIITTASFAANQQIVFALQDENTTKHKIIWINKSAPSKPLSDIQGQGVIKYLESSPDGKFTVAVTKKNIYLLDNQTQRISKTIDFDASSMTNLFVQNDKAIAIGAGKIDYFQFANISGPILIVATHLVTKELVQDWGKAQQGPVTLYDLLAQTPQYTNLSTHHTLTPFENIDLEWNILDGRIRSVNISGNYRGENITITKPL
;
A
#
# COMPACT_ATOMS: atom_id res chain seq x y z
N MET A 1 -26.35 -41.04 -62.04
CA MET A 1 -26.69 -40.69 -60.64
C MET A 1 -25.44 -40.98 -59.81
N ASN A 2 -24.45 -40.12 -59.54
CA ASN A 2 -24.26 -38.68 -59.27
C ASN A 2 -24.85 -38.12 -57.95
N LYS A 3 -24.04 -38.02 -56.88
CA LYS A 3 -23.48 -36.76 -56.28
C LYS A 3 -22.85 -36.95 -54.88
N LEU A 4 -21.84 -36.13 -54.59
CA LEU A 4 -21.17 -35.81 -53.30
C LEU A 4 -22.07 -35.11 -52.25
N PRO A 5 -21.67 -35.04 -50.95
CA PRO A 5 -21.03 -33.82 -50.34
C PRO A 5 -19.90 -34.11 -49.28
N SER A 6 -18.74 -33.42 -49.28
CA SER A 6 -18.29 -32.22 -48.49
C SER A 6 -18.11 -32.37 -46.95
N PRO A 7 -16.88 -32.15 -46.40
CA PRO A 7 -16.68 -31.63 -45.05
C PRO A 7 -16.21 -30.16 -45.03
N ARG A 8 -16.70 -29.41 -44.03
CA ARG A 8 -16.47 -27.98 -43.78
C ARG A 8 -15.07 -27.69 -43.24
N ALA A 9 -14.45 -26.63 -43.76
CA ALA A 9 -13.24 -26.00 -43.24
C ALA A 9 -13.58 -25.02 -42.10
N VAL A 10 -12.75 -25.00 -41.05
CA VAL A 10 -12.63 -23.88 -40.11
C VAL A 10 -11.23 -23.29 -40.33
N ALA A 11 -11.19 -22.05 -40.83
CA ALA A 11 -9.97 -21.32 -41.11
C ALA A 11 -9.52 -20.56 -39.86
N ILE A 12 -8.29 -20.78 -39.41
CA ILE A 12 -7.58 -19.92 -38.46
C ILE A 12 -6.77 -18.93 -39.30
N ALA A 13 -7.17 -17.67 -39.31
CA ALA A 13 -6.46 -16.60 -39.98
C ALA A 13 -5.39 -16.02 -39.04
N VAL A 14 -4.13 -16.33 -39.33
CA VAL A 14 -2.97 -15.56 -38.84
C VAL A 14 -2.74 -14.44 -39.85
N SER A 15 -3.04 -13.19 -39.48
CA SER A 15 -2.69 -12.02 -40.29
C SER A 15 -1.50 -11.31 -39.67
N ALA A 16 -0.35 -11.48 -40.33
CA ALA A 16 0.79 -10.60 -40.22
C ALA A 16 0.53 -9.32 -41.03
N ALA A 17 0.92 -8.16 -40.50
CA ALA A 17 1.11 -6.91 -41.25
C ALA A 17 2.43 -6.33 -40.74
N ILE A 18 3.57 -6.62 -41.38
CA ILE A 18 4.17 -5.96 -42.56
C ILE A 18 4.24 -4.44 -42.40
N SER A 19 5.48 -4.01 -42.17
CA SER A 19 6.06 -2.68 -42.20
C SER A 19 5.84 -1.97 -43.54
N LEU A 20 5.48 -0.69 -43.47
CA LEU A 20 5.48 0.22 -44.61
C LEU A 20 6.74 1.11 -44.57
N TYR A 21 7.67 0.81 -45.47
CA TYR A 21 8.67 1.73 -45.99
C TYR A 21 8.00 2.63 -47.05
N GLY A 22 8.26 3.93 -46.99
CA GLY A 22 7.91 4.88 -48.05
C GLY A 22 9.05 5.87 -48.27
N CYS A 23 9.76 5.72 -49.38
CA CYS A 23 10.68 6.72 -49.94
C CYS A 23 10.01 7.34 -51.17
N GLY A 24 9.97 8.68 -51.25
CA GLY A 24 9.92 9.42 -52.52
C GLY A 24 8.86 10.53 -52.66
N GLY A 25 9.31 11.79 -52.67
CA GLY A 25 8.94 12.73 -53.75
C GLY A 25 8.19 14.04 -53.44
N SER A 26 8.95 15.14 -53.37
CA SER A 26 8.70 16.54 -53.78
C SER A 26 7.68 17.45 -53.06
N ASP A 27 8.27 18.44 -52.37
CA ASP A 27 7.98 19.89 -52.31
C ASP A 27 6.53 20.42 -52.29
N SER A 28 6.10 20.80 -51.09
CA SER A 28 5.44 22.09 -50.86
C SER A 28 5.70 22.54 -49.42
N SER A 29 6.23 23.76 -49.31
CA SER A 29 6.57 24.46 -48.07
C SER A 29 5.39 24.52 -47.10
N ASP A 30 5.53 23.86 -45.96
CA ASP A 30 4.92 24.28 -44.71
C ASP A 30 5.84 23.90 -43.55
N SER A 31 6.12 24.88 -42.70
CA SER A 31 6.99 24.78 -41.55
C SER A 31 6.37 23.88 -40.47
N THR A 32 6.75 22.61 -40.47
CA THR A 32 6.53 21.72 -39.32
C THR A 32 7.88 21.36 -38.72
N SER A 33 8.12 21.80 -37.48
CA SER A 33 9.20 21.31 -36.63
C SER A 33 9.19 19.77 -36.63
N PRO A 34 10.31 19.09 -36.92
CA PRO A 34 10.36 17.64 -36.90
C PRO A 34 10.52 17.18 -35.45
N THR A 35 9.42 17.01 -34.71
CA THR A 35 9.43 16.13 -33.55
C THR A 35 9.49 14.70 -34.09
N ALA A 36 10.69 14.13 -34.15
CA ALA A 36 10.89 12.72 -34.47
C ALA A 36 10.08 11.87 -33.49
N SER A 37 8.90 11.38 -33.90
CA SER A 37 8.00 10.65 -33.02
C SER A 37 8.63 9.31 -32.66
N TYR A 38 9.13 9.21 -31.44
CA TYR A 38 9.51 7.94 -30.85
C TYR A 38 8.26 7.04 -30.77
N ALA A 39 8.39 5.75 -31.11
CA ALA A 39 7.25 4.84 -31.36
C ALA A 39 6.29 4.65 -30.17
N HIS A 40 6.63 5.19 -29.00
CA HIS A 40 5.97 4.94 -27.72
C HIS A 40 5.39 6.20 -27.06
N TYR A 41 5.48 7.36 -27.73
CA TYR A 41 5.05 8.67 -27.20
C TYR A 41 3.56 8.73 -26.80
N ASN A 42 2.69 7.94 -27.47
CA ASN A 42 1.24 7.94 -27.26
C ASN A 42 0.71 6.76 -26.42
N GLN A 43 1.58 5.94 -25.83
CA GLN A 43 1.13 4.79 -25.04
C GLN A 43 0.77 5.18 -23.60
N LYS A 44 -0.29 4.57 -23.05
CA LYS A 44 -0.75 4.84 -21.69
C LYS A 44 0.33 4.41 -20.68
N THR A 45 0.86 5.38 -19.95
CA THR A 45 1.83 5.17 -18.86
C THR A 45 1.10 4.78 -17.59
N CYS A 46 1.75 4.00 -16.74
CA CYS A 46 1.22 3.61 -15.43
C CYS A 46 2.14 4.10 -14.31
N ALA A 47 1.59 4.43 -13.14
CA ALA A 47 2.38 4.71 -11.94
C ALA A 47 2.75 3.38 -11.26
N ASP A 48 4.02 3.16 -10.97
CA ASP A 48 4.51 2.00 -10.21
C ASP A 48 4.71 2.44 -8.74
N THR A 49 3.65 2.36 -7.95
CA THR A 49 3.60 2.95 -6.59
C THR A 49 4.05 2.00 -5.50
N ASN A 50 4.07 0.70 -5.79
CA ASN A 50 4.61 -0.36 -4.93
C ASN A 50 6.04 -0.76 -5.33
N PHE A 51 6.56 -0.21 -6.44
CA PHE A 51 7.87 -0.49 -7.00
C PHE A 51 8.07 -1.98 -7.33
N ASP A 52 7.01 -2.68 -7.73
CA ASP A 52 7.09 -4.10 -8.07
C ASP A 52 7.31 -4.35 -9.58
N GLY A 53 7.30 -3.27 -10.38
CA GLY A 53 7.46 -3.35 -11.82
C GLY A 53 6.26 -3.95 -12.53
N GLN A 54 5.07 -3.92 -11.91
CA GLN A 54 3.80 -4.35 -12.48
C GLN A 54 2.74 -3.26 -12.32
N CYS A 55 1.98 -3.02 -13.39
CA CYS A 55 0.90 -2.06 -13.35
C CYS A 55 -0.41 -2.73 -12.91
N SER A 56 -0.81 -2.52 -11.66
CA SER A 56 -2.10 -3.02 -11.16
C SER A 56 -3.30 -2.28 -11.79
N GLN A 57 -4.50 -2.86 -11.68
CA GLN A 57 -5.73 -2.19 -12.13
C GLN A 57 -6.01 -0.89 -11.36
N TYR A 58 -5.55 -0.81 -10.10
CA TYR A 58 -5.72 0.38 -9.27
C TYR A 58 -4.77 1.50 -9.66
N GLU A 59 -3.50 1.18 -9.93
CA GLU A 59 -2.50 2.16 -10.37
C GLU A 59 -2.85 2.82 -11.71
N GLN A 60 -3.62 2.13 -12.57
CA GLN A 60 -4.15 2.69 -13.81
C GLN A 60 -5.19 3.80 -13.63
N LYS A 61 -5.76 3.92 -12.42
CA LYS A 61 -6.80 4.91 -12.08
C LYS A 61 -6.24 6.16 -11.37
N LEU A 62 -4.92 6.22 -11.10
CA LEU A 62 -4.30 7.42 -10.55
C LEU A 62 -4.35 8.57 -11.57
N LEU A 63 -4.94 9.71 -11.17
CA LEU A 63 -5.00 10.92 -12.00
C LEU A 63 -3.65 11.65 -12.03
N LEU A 64 -2.87 11.56 -10.95
CA LEU A 64 -1.58 12.20 -10.78
C LEU A 64 -0.47 11.16 -10.60
N ALA A 65 -0.03 10.56 -11.70
CA ALA A 65 1.18 9.73 -11.72
C ALA A 65 2.48 10.56 -11.60
N SER A 66 2.42 11.90 -11.67
CA SER A 66 3.59 12.77 -11.80
C SER A 66 4.53 12.80 -10.60
N GLY A 67 4.12 12.26 -9.45
CA GLY A 67 4.98 12.05 -8.28
C GLY A 67 5.48 10.62 -8.11
N TYR A 68 5.01 9.68 -8.93
CA TYR A 68 5.35 8.26 -8.83
C TYR A 68 6.20 7.83 -10.01
N PRO A 69 7.07 6.82 -9.84
CA PRO A 69 7.73 6.22 -10.98
C PRO A 69 6.74 5.84 -12.07
N LYS A 70 7.10 6.13 -13.30
CA LYS A 70 6.28 5.85 -14.47
C LYS A 70 6.79 4.58 -15.13
N MET A 71 5.88 3.76 -15.61
CA MET A 71 6.21 2.53 -16.33
C MET A 71 5.44 2.39 -17.63
N LEU A 72 6.06 1.70 -18.58
CA LEU A 72 5.52 1.38 -19.88
C LEU A 72 6.01 0.01 -20.35
N ASN A 73 5.13 -0.82 -20.90
CA ASN A 73 5.52 -2.07 -21.55
C ASN A 73 5.66 -1.85 -23.06
N VAL A 74 6.88 -2.08 -23.56
CA VAL A 74 7.24 -1.93 -24.97
C VAL A 74 7.82 -3.24 -25.49
N GLY A 75 7.05 -3.97 -26.31
CA GLY A 75 7.56 -5.14 -27.02
C GLY A 75 8.14 -6.23 -26.10
N GLY A 76 7.66 -6.34 -24.86
CA GLY A 76 8.18 -7.28 -23.87
C GLY A 76 9.26 -6.73 -22.92
N ALA A 77 9.71 -5.49 -23.11
CA ALA A 77 10.49 -4.75 -22.12
C ALA A 77 9.60 -3.84 -21.28
N ILE A 78 9.66 -4.01 -19.96
CA ILE A 78 9.22 -3.01 -19.00
C ILE A 78 10.27 -1.89 -19.00
N LEU A 79 9.86 -0.71 -19.45
CA LEU A 79 10.61 0.54 -19.37
C LEU A 79 10.06 1.36 -18.22
N THR A 80 10.94 2.04 -17.50
CA THR A 80 10.56 2.90 -16.37
C THR A 80 11.22 4.26 -16.42
N ALA A 81 10.67 5.19 -15.67
CA ALA A 81 11.26 6.49 -15.43
C ALA A 81 10.96 6.94 -13.99
N PRO A 82 11.85 7.74 -13.38
CA PRO A 82 11.56 8.45 -12.15
C PRO A 82 10.35 9.35 -12.31
N GLY A 83 9.58 9.58 -11.24
CA GLY A 83 8.34 10.36 -11.32
C GLY A 83 8.53 11.79 -11.81
N GLU A 84 9.65 12.40 -11.43
CA GLU A 84 10.05 13.75 -11.86
C GLU A 84 10.46 13.86 -13.34
N LEU A 85 10.60 12.74 -14.05
CA LEU A 85 10.90 12.74 -15.49
C LEU A 85 9.65 12.48 -16.33
N ASP A 86 9.46 13.26 -17.38
CA ASP A 86 8.31 13.11 -18.29
C ASP A 86 8.53 12.06 -19.38
N ILE A 87 9.78 11.73 -19.67
CA ILE A 87 10.15 10.80 -20.72
C ILE A 87 10.32 9.39 -20.12
N ILE A 88 9.67 8.40 -20.74
CA ILE A 88 9.96 6.98 -20.50
C ILE A 88 10.75 6.43 -21.69
N SER A 89 11.98 6.01 -21.44
CA SER A 89 12.90 5.45 -22.42
C SER A 89 13.77 4.33 -21.82
N PRO A 90 14.49 3.57 -22.64
CA PRO A 90 15.47 2.61 -22.15
C PRO A 90 16.54 3.27 -21.26
N PHE A 91 16.90 4.53 -21.54
CA PHE A 91 17.90 5.24 -20.73
C PHE A 91 17.35 5.76 -19.40
N THR A 92 16.12 6.28 -19.38
CA THR A 92 15.46 6.65 -18.11
C THR A 92 15.22 5.41 -17.24
N THR A 93 15.09 4.23 -17.85
CA THR A 93 15.02 2.95 -17.12
C THR A 93 16.33 2.67 -16.38
N LEU A 94 17.49 2.97 -16.98
CA LEU A 94 18.78 2.84 -16.31
C LEU A 94 18.94 3.88 -15.19
N ILE A 95 18.55 5.13 -15.44
CA ILE A 95 18.56 6.21 -14.43
C ILE A 95 17.69 5.80 -13.24
N HIS A 96 16.47 5.34 -13.50
CA HIS A 96 15.56 4.86 -12.46
C HIS A 96 16.14 3.67 -11.71
N SER A 97 16.73 2.70 -12.41
CA SER A 97 17.39 1.55 -11.80
C SER A 97 18.52 1.95 -10.85
N GLU A 98 19.33 2.95 -11.18
CA GLU A 98 20.35 3.47 -10.26
C GLU A 98 19.72 4.20 -9.07
N MET A 99 18.69 5.02 -9.26
CA MET A 99 18.00 5.68 -8.14
C MET A 99 17.46 4.68 -7.13
N LEU A 100 16.90 3.59 -7.64
CA LEU A 100 16.49 2.46 -6.84
C LEU A 100 17.75 1.83 -6.22
N TYR A 101 18.51 1.07 -7.00
CA TYR A 101 19.42 0.08 -6.47
C TYR A 101 20.86 0.58 -6.20
N ASN A 102 21.20 1.85 -6.43
CA ASN A 102 22.55 2.34 -6.14
C ASN A 102 22.62 3.07 -4.77
N PRO A 103 23.31 2.51 -3.76
CA PRO A 103 23.49 3.17 -2.47
C PRO A 103 24.12 4.56 -2.56
N LEU A 104 24.97 4.81 -3.56
CA LEU A 104 25.74 6.05 -3.73
C LEU A 104 24.91 7.25 -4.20
N VAL A 105 23.79 7.02 -4.89
CA VAL A 105 23.03 8.10 -5.56
C VAL A 105 21.83 8.59 -4.76
N GLN A 106 21.56 7.98 -3.61
CA GLN A 106 20.50 8.40 -2.67
C GLN A 106 19.11 8.62 -3.26
N GLY A 107 18.77 7.90 -4.34
CA GLY A 107 17.49 8.08 -4.99
C GLY A 107 17.34 9.41 -5.73
N GLN A 108 18.43 10.13 -6.00
CA GLN A 108 18.42 11.41 -6.71
C GLN A 108 18.71 11.19 -8.19
N VAL A 109 17.88 11.76 -9.08
CA VAL A 109 18.06 11.66 -10.54
C VAL A 109 19.40 12.24 -10.97
N VAL A 110 19.76 13.40 -10.43
CA VAL A 110 20.99 14.12 -10.80
C VAL A 110 22.22 13.26 -10.50
N ASP A 111 22.28 12.66 -9.31
CA ASP A 111 23.39 11.80 -8.91
C ASP A 111 23.41 10.50 -9.71
N ALA A 112 22.24 9.93 -10.02
CA ALA A 112 22.11 8.75 -10.88
C ALA A 112 22.65 9.00 -12.30
N LYS A 113 22.31 10.14 -12.91
CA LYS A 113 22.86 10.55 -14.22
C LYS A 113 24.36 10.73 -14.17
N ALA A 114 24.87 11.48 -13.19
CA ALA A 114 26.30 11.72 -13.04
C ALA A 114 27.09 10.40 -12.88
N TYR A 115 26.54 9.48 -12.08
CA TYR A 115 27.12 8.16 -11.88
C TYR A 115 27.14 7.35 -13.19
N LEU A 116 26.01 7.27 -13.90
CA LEU A 116 25.91 6.55 -15.19
C LEU A 116 26.80 7.16 -16.26
N GLN A 117 26.92 8.49 -16.30
CA GLN A 117 27.82 9.17 -17.21
C GLN A 117 29.27 8.70 -17.00
N ALA A 118 29.72 8.68 -15.75
CA ALA A 118 31.08 8.30 -15.39
C ALA A 118 31.37 6.80 -15.61
N LYS A 119 30.43 5.92 -15.27
CA LYS A 119 30.65 4.47 -15.26
C LYS A 119 30.27 3.76 -16.56
N LEU A 120 29.38 4.34 -17.37
CA LEU A 120 28.88 3.74 -18.62
C LEU A 120 28.92 4.72 -19.80
N GLY A 121 28.31 5.90 -19.66
CA GLY A 121 28.10 6.86 -20.76
C GLY A 121 29.37 7.22 -21.54
N ASN A 122 30.46 7.51 -20.82
CA ASN A 122 31.76 7.82 -21.42
C ASN A 122 32.36 6.70 -22.28
N TYR A 123 31.97 5.44 -22.07
CA TYR A 123 32.47 4.29 -22.81
C TYR A 123 31.62 3.94 -24.03
N VAL A 124 30.32 4.20 -23.95
CA VAL A 124 29.35 3.84 -25.00
C VAL A 124 28.92 5.03 -25.87
N GLY A 125 29.51 6.21 -25.65
CA GLY A 125 29.23 7.42 -26.44
C GLY A 125 27.86 8.05 -26.15
N VAL A 126 27.30 7.81 -24.97
CA VAL A 126 25.98 8.30 -24.55
C VAL A 126 26.14 9.38 -23.47
N ASN A 127 25.38 10.47 -23.59
CA ASN A 127 25.38 11.57 -22.63
C ASN A 127 24.12 11.54 -21.74
N PHE A 128 24.24 10.94 -20.55
CA PHE A 128 23.18 10.78 -19.54
C PHE A 128 22.64 12.11 -18.98
N ASP A 129 23.40 13.20 -19.06
CA ASP A 129 22.94 14.52 -18.59
C ASP A 129 21.76 15.07 -19.40
N THR A 130 21.52 14.52 -20.60
CA THR A 130 20.48 14.99 -21.53
C THR A 130 19.31 14.01 -21.71
N LEU A 131 19.37 12.81 -21.13
CA LEU A 131 18.43 11.71 -21.40
C LEU A 131 17.13 11.78 -20.61
N ASP A 132 16.93 12.86 -19.87
CA ASP A 132 15.66 13.25 -19.24
C ASP A 132 14.80 14.15 -20.12
N ILE A 133 15.42 14.83 -21.08
CA ILE A 133 14.76 15.75 -22.03
C ILE A 133 14.80 15.24 -23.47
N ASN A 134 15.52 14.14 -23.74
CA ASN A 134 15.49 13.44 -25.02
C ASN A 134 15.50 11.91 -24.83
N TYR A 135 15.04 11.17 -25.84
CA TYR A 135 14.96 9.69 -25.81
C TYR A 135 16.32 8.99 -26.02
N GLY A 136 17.39 9.75 -26.18
CA GLY A 136 18.73 9.27 -26.51
C GLY A 136 18.95 8.90 -27.97
N PRO A 137 20.19 8.51 -28.31
CA PRO A 137 20.58 8.10 -29.66
C PRO A 137 19.83 6.85 -30.14
N LYS A 138 19.25 6.90 -31.35
CA LYS A 138 18.32 5.87 -31.85
C LYS A 138 18.89 4.45 -31.87
N ASN A 139 20.14 4.28 -32.32
CA ASN A 139 20.75 2.96 -32.46
C ASN A 139 21.01 2.35 -31.08
N GLU A 140 21.56 3.15 -30.18
CA GLU A 140 21.90 2.78 -28.81
C GLU A 140 20.63 2.45 -28.01
N SER A 141 19.55 3.21 -28.20
CA SER A 141 18.26 2.87 -27.60
C SER A 141 17.70 1.54 -28.08
N GLN A 142 17.86 1.20 -29.36
CA GLN A 142 17.39 -0.08 -29.88
C GLN A 142 18.17 -1.24 -29.26
N VAL A 143 19.50 -1.16 -29.28
CA VAL A 143 20.39 -2.14 -28.65
C VAL A 143 20.06 -2.30 -27.17
N LEU A 144 19.90 -1.19 -26.45
CA LEU A 144 19.56 -1.21 -25.03
C LEU A 144 18.18 -1.84 -24.78
N THR A 145 17.19 -1.56 -25.63
CA THR A 145 15.87 -2.19 -25.51
C THR A 145 15.97 -3.71 -25.66
N GLU A 146 16.71 -4.20 -26.66
CA GLU A 146 16.92 -5.63 -26.87
C GLU A 146 17.62 -6.29 -25.67
N SER A 147 18.64 -5.65 -25.12
CA SER A 147 19.31 -6.08 -23.87
C SER A 147 18.37 -6.11 -22.66
N LEU A 148 17.46 -5.13 -22.53
CA LEU A 148 16.48 -5.10 -21.44
C LEU A 148 15.42 -6.20 -21.60
N ILE A 149 14.99 -6.51 -22.84
CA ILE A 149 14.10 -7.65 -23.12
C ILE A 149 14.79 -8.95 -22.68
N GLN A 150 16.04 -9.16 -23.10
CA GLN A 150 16.83 -10.33 -22.70
C GLN A 150 16.96 -10.43 -21.19
N ALA A 151 17.27 -9.31 -20.51
CA ALA A 151 17.41 -9.27 -19.06
C ALA A 151 16.12 -9.64 -18.33
N GLN A 152 14.96 -9.22 -18.81
CA GLN A 152 13.69 -9.54 -18.15
C GLN A 152 13.29 -11.01 -18.38
N GLN A 153 13.71 -11.62 -19.48
CA GLN A 153 13.48 -13.04 -19.80
C GLN A 153 14.50 -13.99 -19.16
N SER A 154 15.72 -13.52 -18.90
CA SER A 154 16.81 -14.25 -18.24
C SER A 154 17.16 -13.60 -16.89
N GLY A 155 18.33 -13.86 -16.32
CA GLY A 155 18.80 -13.30 -15.05
C GLY A 155 18.35 -14.09 -13.81
N PRO A 156 18.53 -13.50 -12.61
CA PRO A 156 18.28 -14.18 -11.35
C PRO A 156 16.87 -14.76 -11.28
N SER A 157 16.77 -16.07 -11.01
CA SER A 157 15.49 -16.79 -10.94
C SER A 157 14.61 -16.23 -9.81
N GLY A 158 13.32 -16.09 -10.09
CA GLY A 158 12.32 -15.56 -9.13
C GLY A 158 12.45 -14.07 -8.80
N ALA A 159 13.38 -13.34 -9.42
CA ALA A 159 13.53 -11.90 -9.21
C ALA A 159 12.49 -11.08 -9.99
N SER A 160 12.09 -9.93 -9.44
CA SER A 160 11.20 -8.98 -10.11
C SER A 160 11.86 -8.40 -11.38
N PRO A 161 11.08 -7.87 -12.34
CA PRO A 161 11.63 -7.24 -13.54
C PRO A 161 12.63 -6.13 -13.22
N LEU A 162 12.38 -5.33 -12.18
CA LEU A 162 13.26 -4.23 -11.77
C LEU A 162 14.62 -4.74 -11.24
N VAL A 163 14.63 -5.83 -10.47
CA VAL A 163 15.87 -6.47 -10.00
C VAL A 163 16.67 -7.04 -11.16
N LYS A 164 15.99 -7.64 -12.15
CA LYS A 164 16.64 -8.15 -13.36
C LYS A 164 17.26 -7.03 -14.19
N ILE A 165 16.58 -5.87 -14.30
CA ILE A 165 17.12 -4.67 -14.94
C ILE A 165 18.36 -4.18 -14.18
N ALA A 166 18.34 -4.15 -12.85
CA ALA A 166 19.49 -3.75 -12.05
C ALA A 166 20.70 -4.68 -12.25
N HIS A 167 20.46 -6.00 -12.29
CA HIS A 167 21.50 -6.98 -12.62
C HIS A 167 22.06 -6.78 -14.03
N ALA A 168 21.21 -6.50 -15.02
CA ALA A 168 21.64 -6.19 -16.37
C ALA A 168 22.51 -4.94 -16.43
N LEU A 169 22.13 -3.89 -15.70
CA LEU A 169 22.90 -2.66 -15.59
C LEU A 169 24.26 -2.88 -14.93
N ASP A 170 24.34 -3.73 -13.90
CA ASP A 170 25.61 -4.16 -13.31
C ASP A 170 26.51 -4.81 -14.37
N MET A 171 25.96 -5.61 -15.28
CA MET A 171 26.71 -6.22 -16.39
C MET A 171 27.10 -5.19 -17.45
N MET A 172 26.22 -4.25 -17.80
CA MET A 172 26.53 -3.16 -18.73
C MET A 172 27.70 -2.32 -18.23
N ILE A 173 27.75 -2.00 -16.94
CA ILE A 173 28.85 -1.26 -16.31
C ILE A 173 30.13 -2.11 -16.28
N LYS A 174 30.04 -3.38 -15.89
CA LYS A 174 31.18 -4.31 -15.84
C LYS A 174 31.86 -4.47 -17.20
N TYR A 175 31.06 -4.69 -18.25
CA TYR A 175 31.55 -4.93 -19.61
C TYR A 175 31.64 -3.67 -20.46
N LYS A 176 31.22 -2.52 -19.94
CA LYS A 176 31.24 -1.21 -20.60
C LYS A 176 30.53 -1.21 -21.96
N THR A 177 29.35 -1.84 -22.01
CA THR A 177 28.55 -2.03 -23.22
C THR A 177 27.06 -1.89 -22.91
N LEU A 178 26.26 -1.49 -23.90
CA LEU A 178 24.80 -1.56 -23.85
C LEU A 178 24.26 -2.87 -24.42
N ASP A 179 25.06 -3.59 -25.21
CA ASP A 179 24.71 -4.85 -25.84
C ASP A 179 25.06 -6.04 -24.93
N LEU A 180 24.04 -6.74 -24.45
CA LEU A 180 24.15 -7.92 -23.60
C LEU A 180 23.92 -9.24 -24.35
N SER A 181 23.73 -9.21 -25.68
CA SER A 181 23.36 -10.38 -26.48
C SER A 181 24.38 -11.52 -26.39
N SER A 182 25.67 -11.21 -26.18
CA SER A 182 26.74 -12.20 -26.02
C SER A 182 26.96 -12.65 -24.57
N ILE A 183 26.22 -12.09 -23.60
CA ILE A 183 26.41 -12.34 -22.16
C ILE A 183 25.28 -13.24 -21.65
N ASN A 184 25.65 -14.31 -20.95
CA ASN A 184 24.67 -15.17 -20.27
C ASN A 184 24.39 -14.63 -18.87
N LEU A 185 23.31 -13.86 -18.74
CA LEU A 185 22.92 -13.19 -17.49
C LEU A 185 22.61 -14.14 -16.33
N ASP A 186 22.25 -15.39 -16.61
CA ASP A 186 21.98 -16.41 -15.58
C ASP A 186 23.26 -16.92 -14.90
N LYS A 187 24.40 -16.80 -15.58
CA LYS A 187 25.71 -17.28 -15.10
C LYS A 187 26.55 -16.19 -14.47
N GLU A 188 26.18 -14.93 -14.66
CA GLU A 188 26.89 -13.81 -14.07
C GLU A 188 26.53 -13.65 -12.60
N SER A 189 27.54 -13.36 -11.78
CA SER A 189 27.36 -13.04 -10.36
C SER A 189 26.49 -11.80 -10.21
N SER A 190 25.41 -11.89 -9.42
CA SER A 190 24.58 -10.73 -9.10
C SER A 190 25.00 -10.10 -7.77
N GLN A 191 25.06 -8.77 -7.74
CA GLN A 191 25.10 -8.02 -6.47
C GLN A 191 23.69 -7.84 -5.89
N GLN A 192 22.66 -8.16 -6.67
CA GLN A 192 21.28 -8.12 -6.26
C GLN A 192 20.94 -9.41 -5.51
N LEU A 193 20.39 -9.24 -4.31
CA LEU A 193 19.89 -10.30 -3.47
C LEU A 193 18.36 -10.37 -3.60
N ASN A 194 17.83 -11.58 -3.57
CA ASN A 194 16.39 -11.84 -3.47
C ASN A 194 16.15 -12.80 -2.29
N LEU A 195 15.43 -12.32 -1.28
CA LEU A 195 15.06 -13.06 -0.07
C LEU A 195 13.54 -13.26 0.05
N ASP A 196 12.81 -13.14 -1.05
CA ASP A 196 11.36 -13.26 -1.07
C ASP A 196 10.85 -14.51 -0.32
N GLY A 197 9.97 -14.31 0.66
CA GLY A 197 9.44 -15.36 1.53
C GLY A 197 10.41 -15.97 2.54
N ALA A 198 11.72 -15.80 2.36
CA ALA A 198 12.74 -16.47 3.16
C ALA A 198 12.90 -15.81 4.54
N VAL A 199 12.90 -14.47 4.55
CA VAL A 199 13.12 -13.66 5.74
C VAL A 199 11.86 -12.90 6.10
N LEU A 200 11.61 -12.79 7.41
CA LEU A 200 10.59 -11.90 7.97
C LEU A 200 11.31 -10.72 8.62
N ILE A 201 10.95 -9.49 8.27
CA ILE A 201 11.47 -8.27 8.90
C ILE A 201 10.35 -7.69 9.76
N HIS A 202 10.62 -7.56 11.05
CA HIS A 202 9.75 -6.86 11.99
C HIS A 202 10.39 -5.51 12.33
N GLY A 203 9.64 -4.43 12.20
CA GLY A 203 10.05 -3.13 12.70
C GLY A 203 8.91 -2.31 13.27
N SER A 204 9.23 -1.32 14.10
CA SER A 204 8.27 -0.38 14.69
C SER A 204 8.67 1.07 14.53
N GLN A 205 7.67 1.95 14.45
CA GLN A 205 7.83 3.39 14.42
C GLN A 205 6.78 4.08 15.30
N GLU A 206 7.19 5.17 15.94
CA GLU A 206 6.26 6.02 16.70
C GLU A 206 5.55 6.99 15.75
N GLU A 207 4.23 7.07 15.85
CA GLU A 207 3.42 8.08 15.14
C GLU A 207 2.37 8.64 16.09
N LYS A 208 2.65 9.80 16.67
CA LYS A 208 1.83 10.40 17.74
C LYS A 208 0.40 10.70 17.28
N GLY A 209 0.18 10.93 15.99
CA GLY A 209 -1.15 11.15 15.44
C GLY A 209 -2.09 9.94 15.53
N LEU A 210 -1.58 8.74 15.81
CA LEU A 210 -2.39 7.51 15.90
C LEU A 210 -2.89 7.21 17.33
N LYS A 211 -2.68 8.10 18.31
CA LYS A 211 -3.12 7.84 19.69
C LYS A 211 -4.64 7.83 19.84
N SER A 212 -5.32 8.72 19.12
CA SER A 212 -6.76 8.93 19.17
C SER A 212 -7.27 9.02 17.73
N LEU A 213 -7.63 7.88 17.15
CA LEU A 213 -7.96 7.77 15.74
C LEU A 213 -9.48 7.65 15.54
N LYS A 214 -10.05 8.51 14.69
CA LYS A 214 -11.46 8.40 14.27
C LYS A 214 -11.63 7.41 13.11
N SER A 215 -10.76 7.48 12.10
CA SER A 215 -10.78 6.55 10.97
C SER A 215 -9.42 6.39 10.29
N ILE A 216 -9.20 5.25 9.63
CA ILE A 216 -8.00 4.97 8.84
C ILE A 216 -8.32 4.03 7.69
N ALA A 217 -7.73 4.27 6.53
CA ALA A 217 -7.88 3.43 5.35
C ALA A 217 -6.65 3.46 4.45
N LEU A 218 -6.38 2.34 3.79
CA LEU A 218 -5.35 2.23 2.76
C LEU A 218 -5.91 2.63 1.40
N ASN A 219 -5.20 3.50 0.69
CA ASN A 219 -5.41 3.70 -0.73
C ASN A 219 -4.55 2.69 -1.51
N PRO A 220 -5.17 1.68 -2.15
CA PRO A 220 -4.42 0.64 -2.84
C PRO A 220 -3.80 1.12 -4.16
N ALA A 221 -4.20 2.28 -4.69
CA ALA A 221 -3.63 2.81 -5.92
C ALA A 221 -2.26 3.46 -5.68
N ASN A 222 -2.01 4.00 -4.50
CA ASN A 222 -0.80 4.77 -4.20
C ASN A 222 -0.04 4.33 -2.94
N ASN A 223 -0.53 3.27 -2.28
CA ASN A 223 0.06 2.70 -1.06
C ASN A 223 0.23 3.72 0.07
N LYS A 224 -0.75 4.62 0.24
CA LYS A 224 -0.82 5.53 1.38
C LYS A 224 -1.96 5.15 2.30
N LEU A 225 -1.68 5.15 3.60
CA LEU A 225 -2.69 5.15 4.64
C LEU A 225 -3.15 6.60 4.84
N LEU A 226 -4.45 6.80 4.69
CA LEU A 226 -5.13 8.05 5.02
C LEU A 226 -5.82 7.86 6.37
N TYR A 227 -5.62 8.78 7.30
CA TYR A 227 -6.23 8.69 8.62
C TYR A 227 -6.72 10.03 9.16
N LEU A 228 -7.76 9.97 9.98
CA LEU A 228 -8.41 11.08 10.66
C LEU A 228 -8.15 10.97 12.16
N ASP A 229 -7.52 11.98 12.74
CA ASP A 229 -7.32 12.06 14.19
C ASP A 229 -8.53 12.67 14.92
N ASP A 230 -8.46 12.73 16.25
CA ASP A 230 -9.49 13.28 17.12
C ASP A 230 -9.70 14.79 16.98
N LEU A 231 -8.77 15.50 16.31
CA LEU A 231 -8.83 16.93 16.02
C LEU A 231 -9.35 17.21 14.60
N ASP A 232 -9.99 16.23 13.97
CA ASP A 232 -10.48 16.29 12.59
C ASP A 232 -9.40 16.64 11.56
N THR A 233 -8.13 16.35 11.87
CA THR A 233 -7.01 16.53 10.95
C THR A 233 -6.78 15.26 10.15
N VAL A 234 -6.73 15.40 8.83
CA VAL A 234 -6.44 14.31 7.90
C VAL A 234 -4.94 14.22 7.65
N LYS A 235 -4.37 13.02 7.78
CA LYS A 235 -2.93 12.77 7.65
C LYS A 235 -2.67 11.59 6.71
N GLU A 236 -1.54 11.64 6.03
CA GLU A 236 -1.10 10.60 5.09
C GLU A 236 0.22 9.96 5.53
N LEU A 237 0.23 8.62 5.58
CA LEU A 237 1.43 7.80 5.82
C LEU A 237 1.69 6.94 4.60
N SER A 238 2.91 6.97 4.07
CA SER A 238 3.27 6.10 2.95
C SER A 238 3.71 4.72 3.45
N THR A 239 3.16 3.66 2.87
CA THR A 239 3.50 2.27 3.21
C THR A 239 4.55 1.66 2.30
N SER A 240 5.01 2.39 1.28
CA SER A 240 5.95 1.90 0.25
C SER A 240 7.14 2.85 0.10
N VAL A 241 7.89 3.09 1.19
CA VAL A 241 9.04 4.02 1.17
C VAL A 241 10.31 3.26 1.51
N LYS A 242 11.37 3.49 0.73
CA LYS A 242 12.55 2.63 0.73
C LYS A 242 13.89 3.32 0.97
N ARG A 243 13.90 4.49 1.60
CA ARG A 243 15.02 4.92 2.45
C ARG A 243 14.42 5.55 3.69
N ALA A 244 14.83 5.11 4.88
CA ALA A 244 14.52 5.83 6.11
C ALA A 244 15.05 7.26 5.95
N ALA A 245 14.20 8.26 6.18
CA ALA A 245 14.62 9.65 6.28
C ALA A 245 15.78 9.72 7.30
N GLY A 246 17.01 9.97 6.83
CA GLY A 246 18.22 9.95 7.65
C GLY A 246 19.29 8.88 7.33
N LEU A 247 19.14 8.07 6.27
CA LEU A 247 20.22 7.19 5.77
C LEU A 247 21.24 7.99 4.93
N ALA A 248 22.25 8.56 5.58
CA ALA A 248 23.36 9.23 4.90
C ALA A 248 24.55 8.28 4.68
N THR A 249 25.21 8.39 3.53
CA THR A 249 26.56 7.84 3.35
C THR A 249 27.58 8.72 4.07
N TYR A 250 28.66 8.13 4.61
CA TYR A 250 29.65 8.86 5.43
C TYR A 250 30.24 10.09 4.71
N GLN A 251 30.40 10.03 3.38
CA GLN A 251 30.89 11.15 2.56
C GLN A 251 29.93 12.36 2.56
N GLN A 252 28.62 12.13 2.69
CA GLN A 252 27.62 13.19 2.77
C GLN A 252 27.32 13.64 4.21
N ALA A 253 27.37 12.75 5.20
CA ALA A 253 27.28 13.13 6.62
C ALA A 253 28.39 14.14 7.03
N ALA A 254 29.55 14.06 6.37
CA ALA A 254 30.62 15.05 6.51
C ALA A 254 30.29 16.41 5.85
N SER A 255 29.52 16.43 4.75
CA SER A 255 29.07 17.66 4.08
C SER A 255 27.85 18.32 4.76
N GLU A 256 26.89 17.54 5.25
CA GLU A 256 25.69 18.07 5.92
C GLU A 256 26.02 18.75 7.25
N ARG A 257 27.13 18.37 7.90
CA ARG A 257 27.67 19.07 9.08
C ARG A 257 28.07 20.53 8.83
N THR A 258 28.06 21.01 7.58
CA THR A 258 28.39 22.40 7.22
C THR A 258 27.21 23.24 6.73
N ARG A 259 25.97 22.71 6.72
CA ARG A 259 24.77 23.53 6.46
C ARG A 259 24.13 23.98 7.78
N ASN A 260 24.27 25.27 8.03
CA ASN A 260 23.90 25.99 9.26
C ASN A 260 22.56 25.57 9.91
N PRO A 261 22.51 25.47 11.24
CA PRO A 261 21.26 25.47 11.98
C PRO A 261 20.65 26.88 11.91
N SER A 262 19.48 27.01 11.28
CA SER A 262 18.70 28.24 11.40
C SER A 262 18.16 28.37 12.83
N PRO A 263 18.32 29.51 13.51
CA PRO A 263 17.80 29.69 14.86
C PRO A 263 16.27 29.79 14.83
N ILE A 264 15.63 28.83 15.49
CA ILE A 264 14.19 28.85 15.76
C ILE A 264 13.89 30.09 16.61
N THR A 265 13.23 31.07 16.02
CA THR A 265 12.75 32.27 16.72
C THR A 265 11.44 31.90 17.42
N ARG A 266 11.50 31.67 18.73
CA ARG A 266 10.31 31.47 19.58
C ARG A 266 9.61 32.81 19.78
N VAL A 267 8.41 32.97 19.23
CA VAL A 267 7.50 34.04 19.63
C VAL A 267 6.74 33.57 20.86
N SER A 268 7.07 34.17 22.01
CA SER A 268 6.32 34.06 23.26
C SER A 268 5.14 35.03 23.18
N LEU A 269 3.92 34.51 23.14
CA LEU A 269 2.72 35.30 23.44
C LEU A 269 2.38 35.12 24.92
N ARG A 270 2.30 36.27 25.59
CA ARG A 270 2.11 36.45 27.02
C ARG A 270 0.66 36.18 27.42
N SER A 271 0.55 35.62 28.62
CA SER A 271 -0.60 35.71 29.52
C SER A 271 -0.98 37.16 29.75
N ASP A 272 -2.27 37.47 29.68
CA ASP A 272 -2.86 38.60 30.41
C ASP A 272 -4.10 38.06 31.13
N ASP A 273 -4.08 38.26 32.44
CA ASP A 273 -5.07 37.86 33.42
C ASP A 273 -6.19 38.91 33.56
N HIS A 274 -7.28 38.46 34.20
CA HIS A 274 -8.33 39.21 34.91
C HIS A 274 -9.55 39.68 34.10
N HIS A 275 -10.73 39.13 34.41
CA HIS A 275 -11.61 39.74 35.42
C HIS A 275 -12.66 38.73 35.92
N GLU A 276 -12.70 38.57 37.24
CA GLU A 276 -13.83 38.04 37.99
C GLU A 276 -15.02 39.00 37.89
N SER A 277 -16.22 38.44 37.75
CA SER A 277 -17.40 38.99 38.42
C SER A 277 -18.37 37.86 38.67
N ASP A 278 -18.49 37.51 39.95
CA ASP A 278 -19.59 36.78 40.54
C ASP A 278 -20.93 37.38 40.11
N HIS A 279 -21.86 36.54 39.70
CA HIS A 279 -23.26 36.73 40.08
C HIS A 279 -23.96 35.37 40.17
N ASP A 280 -24.22 34.99 41.42
CA ASP A 280 -25.25 34.07 41.82
C ASP A 280 -26.57 34.40 41.12
N LYS A 281 -27.26 33.36 40.63
CA LYS A 281 -28.70 33.16 40.84
C LYS A 281 -29.08 31.73 40.50
N GLU A 282 -29.34 30.99 41.56
CA GLU A 282 -30.24 29.85 41.58
C GLU A 282 -31.52 30.18 40.80
N HIS A 283 -31.82 29.39 39.78
CA HIS A 283 -33.19 29.14 39.34
C HIS A 283 -33.31 27.67 38.98
N ASP A 284 -33.77 26.92 39.99
CA ASP A 284 -34.41 25.63 39.81
C ASP A 284 -35.73 25.86 39.07
N ASP A 285 -35.68 25.86 37.74
CA ASP A 285 -36.89 25.70 36.93
C ASP A 285 -36.85 24.31 36.30
N PHE A 286 -37.58 23.39 36.93
CA PHE A 286 -38.22 22.25 36.25
C PHE A 286 -39.23 22.81 35.24
N GLY A 287 -38.72 23.43 34.17
CA GLY A 287 -39.47 23.82 32.98
C GLY A 287 -39.28 22.73 31.95
N GLY A 288 -40.18 21.74 31.94
CA GLY A 288 -40.29 20.82 30.82
C GLY A 288 -40.45 21.63 29.53
N ASN A 289 -39.42 21.62 28.69
CA ASN A 289 -39.49 22.24 27.40
C ASN A 289 -40.42 21.39 26.52
N ALA A 290 -41.51 22.00 26.08
CA ALA A 290 -42.49 21.40 25.18
C ALA A 290 -41.93 21.14 23.75
N ASN A 291 -40.63 21.32 23.53
CA ASN A 291 -39.91 20.91 22.32
C ASN A 291 -39.60 19.38 22.30
N ASP A 292 -39.83 18.66 23.41
CA ASP A 292 -39.57 17.21 23.53
C ASP A 292 -40.75 16.31 23.09
N LEU A 293 -41.58 16.75 22.13
CA LEU A 293 -42.62 15.91 21.50
C LEU A 293 -42.62 16.09 19.96
N PRO A 294 -43.07 15.07 19.20
CA PRO A 294 -42.34 14.49 18.06
C PRO A 294 -42.45 15.32 16.78
N TYR A 295 -41.60 16.34 16.66
CA TYR A 295 -41.02 16.79 15.38
C TYR A 295 -39.58 17.20 15.68
N PHE A 296 -38.69 16.20 15.69
CA PHE A 296 -37.26 16.33 15.91
C PHE A 296 -36.69 17.50 15.09
N GLU A 297 -36.21 18.55 15.77
CA GLU A 297 -35.42 19.58 15.09
C GLU A 297 -34.22 18.93 14.42
N LYS A 298 -33.95 19.30 13.17
CA LYS A 298 -32.79 18.81 12.41
C LYS A 298 -31.52 19.26 13.12
N ASP A 299 -30.83 18.31 13.75
CA ASP A 299 -29.51 18.53 14.32
C ASP A 299 -28.59 19.03 13.20
N ALA A 300 -28.26 20.32 13.25
CA ALA A 300 -27.43 20.98 12.27
C ALA A 300 -25.93 20.82 12.58
N SER A 301 -25.59 20.23 13.73
CA SER A 301 -24.22 19.88 14.07
C SER A 301 -23.71 18.77 13.16
N ARG A 302 -22.40 18.76 12.96
CA ARG A 302 -21.72 17.81 12.08
C ARG A 302 -20.44 17.40 12.76
N GLU A 303 -20.17 16.11 12.80
CA GLU A 303 -18.89 15.56 13.19
C GLU A 303 -18.35 14.73 12.03
N LEU A 304 -17.12 14.99 11.63
CA LEU A 304 -16.43 14.15 10.65
C LEU A 304 -16.09 12.81 11.32
N LYS A 305 -16.76 11.75 10.86
CA LYS A 305 -16.63 10.40 11.43
C LYS A 305 -15.61 9.56 10.69
N GLN A 306 -15.62 9.64 9.36
CA GLN A 306 -14.79 8.79 8.52
C GLN A 306 -14.26 9.54 7.30
N VAL A 307 -13.00 9.32 6.96
CA VAL A 307 -12.40 9.76 5.69
C VAL A 307 -11.79 8.56 4.99
N LEU A 308 -12.20 8.33 3.74
CA LEU A 308 -11.72 7.23 2.91
C LEU A 308 -11.13 7.77 1.61
N PRO A 309 -9.98 7.25 1.17
CA PRO A 309 -9.36 7.71 -0.06
C PRO A 309 -10.16 7.23 -1.29
N THR A 310 -10.12 8.02 -2.36
CA THR A 310 -10.48 7.53 -3.70
C THR A 310 -9.21 7.02 -4.41
N LEU A 311 -9.38 6.21 -5.47
CA LEU A 311 -8.22 5.71 -6.23
C LEU A 311 -7.48 6.78 -7.02
N ASN A 312 -8.10 7.95 -7.25
CA ASN A 312 -7.43 8.99 -8.01
C ASN A 312 -6.31 9.69 -7.21
N GLY A 313 -6.25 9.45 -5.89
CA GLY A 313 -5.22 9.97 -4.99
C GLY A 313 -5.39 11.43 -4.60
N VAL A 314 -6.50 12.06 -4.99
CA VAL A 314 -6.73 13.51 -4.84
C VAL A 314 -8.10 13.88 -4.27
N GLN A 315 -9.07 12.97 -4.36
CA GLN A 315 -10.37 13.10 -3.71
C GLN A 315 -10.48 12.11 -2.55
N SER A 316 -11.39 12.41 -1.61
CA SER A 316 -11.79 11.50 -0.54
C SER A 316 -13.31 11.48 -0.38
N TYR A 317 -13.81 10.34 0.10
CA TYR A 317 -15.14 10.25 0.66
C TYR A 317 -15.07 10.65 2.13
N LYS A 318 -15.91 11.59 2.54
CA LYS A 318 -16.05 12.07 3.92
C LYS A 318 -17.45 11.73 4.42
N LEU A 319 -17.55 11.04 5.55
CA LEU A 319 -18.80 10.74 6.23
C LEU A 319 -18.95 11.66 7.44
N TYR A 320 -20.01 12.47 7.41
CA TYR A 320 -20.40 13.32 8.53
C TYR A 320 -21.63 12.74 9.21
N ASN A 321 -21.65 12.77 10.54
CA ASN A 321 -22.79 12.39 11.36
C ASN A 321 -23.23 13.56 12.25
N PRO A 322 -24.50 13.61 12.69
CA PRO A 322 -24.92 14.56 13.71
C PRO A 322 -24.25 14.25 15.06
N GLN A 323 -23.97 15.28 15.86
CA GLN A 323 -23.32 15.10 17.18
C GLN A 323 -24.28 14.50 18.22
N SER A 324 -25.59 14.73 18.08
CA SER A 324 -26.57 14.38 19.12
C SER A 324 -27.41 13.18 18.72
N HIS A 325 -28.19 13.31 17.65
CA HIS A 325 -29.13 12.28 17.22
C HIS A 325 -29.43 12.39 15.72
N ALA A 326 -29.47 11.23 15.06
CA ALA A 326 -29.86 11.12 13.65
C ALA A 326 -31.37 11.24 13.48
N ILE A 327 -31.80 12.00 12.46
CA ILE A 327 -33.18 11.94 11.99
C ILE A 327 -33.30 10.76 11.03
N GLN A 328 -34.38 10.00 11.17
CA GLN A 328 -34.67 8.90 10.26
C GLN A 328 -34.89 9.41 8.83
N VAL A 329 -33.92 9.13 7.95
CA VAL A 329 -33.97 9.47 6.53
C VAL A 329 -33.71 8.20 5.71
N ASP A 330 -34.72 7.73 4.98
CA ASP A 330 -34.67 6.46 4.22
C ASP A 330 -34.14 6.63 2.77
N ALA A 331 -33.66 7.83 2.41
CA ALA A 331 -33.13 8.18 1.08
C ALA A 331 -31.99 9.21 1.17
N CYS A 332 -31.25 9.43 0.06
CA CYS A 332 -30.36 10.59 -0.04
C CYS A 332 -31.22 11.85 -0.27
N GLU A 333 -31.12 12.83 0.62
CA GLU A 333 -31.79 14.13 0.42
C GLU A 333 -31.02 15.02 -0.54
N ALA A 334 -31.73 15.95 -1.18
CA ALA A 334 -31.13 16.96 -2.05
C ALA A 334 -30.35 18.06 -1.28
N SER A 335 -30.54 18.14 0.04
CA SER A 335 -29.89 19.13 0.91
C SER A 335 -29.71 18.59 2.32
N GLY A 336 -28.57 18.86 2.95
CA GLY A 336 -28.32 18.46 4.32
C GLY A 336 -26.91 18.80 4.76
N GLY A 337 -26.53 18.28 5.93
CA GLY A 337 -25.20 18.47 6.50
C GLY A 337 -24.43 17.21 6.81
N ASN A 338 -25.15 16.11 7.01
CA ASN A 338 -24.60 14.82 7.34
C ASN A 338 -24.83 13.84 6.18
N GLY A 339 -24.08 12.75 6.18
CA GLY A 339 -24.05 11.75 5.15
C GLY A 339 -22.70 11.71 4.44
N ILE A 340 -22.72 11.17 3.22
CA ILE A 340 -21.49 10.88 2.47
C ILE A 340 -21.27 11.99 1.45
N LEU A 341 -20.08 12.56 1.46
CA LEU A 341 -19.64 13.58 0.53
C LEU A 341 -18.37 13.10 -0.17
N LEU A 342 -18.33 13.25 -1.49
CA LEU A 342 -17.09 13.16 -2.26
C LEU A 342 -16.55 14.59 -2.34
N THR A 343 -15.27 14.80 -2.02
CA THR A 343 -14.66 16.13 -2.10
C THR A 343 -13.16 16.03 -2.32
N SER A 344 -12.51 17.17 -2.55
CA SER A 344 -11.05 17.24 -2.59
C SER A 344 -10.44 16.80 -1.27
N LEU A 345 -9.32 16.09 -1.36
CA LEU A 345 -8.49 15.78 -0.21
C LEU A 345 -7.82 17.06 0.34
N GLN A 346 -7.47 17.99 -0.56
CA GLN A 346 -6.82 19.28 -0.28
C GLN A 346 -7.86 20.41 -0.36
N ASP A 347 -8.73 20.53 0.63
CA ASP A 347 -9.66 21.67 0.70
C ASP A 347 -8.91 22.91 1.25
N ASN A 348 -8.25 23.67 0.37
CA ASN A 348 -7.56 24.92 0.69
C ASN A 348 -8.27 26.19 0.16
N THR A 349 -9.44 26.05 -0.45
CA THR A 349 -10.18 27.21 -0.95
C THR A 349 -10.92 27.87 0.20
N GLY A 350 -10.42 29.02 0.67
CA GLY A 350 -11.25 29.96 1.42
C GLY A 350 -12.49 30.26 0.59
N HIS A 351 -13.63 29.75 1.02
CA HIS A 351 -14.90 29.94 0.35
C HIS A 351 -15.75 30.92 1.15
N ASP A 352 -16.35 31.86 0.42
CA ASP A 352 -17.11 32.99 0.96
C ASP A 352 -18.19 32.51 1.94
N SER A 353 -18.31 33.28 3.01
CA SER A 353 -19.03 33.02 4.26
C SER A 353 -20.56 33.03 4.15
N SER A 354 -21.14 32.39 3.14
CA SER A 354 -22.60 32.32 3.00
C SER A 354 -23.12 31.00 2.43
N SER A 355 -22.74 29.87 3.03
CA SER A 355 -23.62 28.70 3.27
C SER A 355 -22.79 27.54 3.81
N VAL A 356 -22.95 27.24 5.11
CA VAL A 356 -22.57 26.01 5.85
C VAL A 356 -21.60 25.05 5.11
N ALA A 357 -20.33 25.46 4.98
CA ALA A 357 -19.26 24.64 4.43
C ALA A 357 -18.50 23.91 5.55
N PRO A 358 -18.09 22.64 5.35
CA PRO A 358 -17.31 21.90 6.34
C PRO A 358 -15.88 22.44 6.46
N ASP A 359 -15.30 22.29 7.65
CA ASP A 359 -14.02 22.86 8.07
C ASP A 359 -12.84 22.57 7.12
N ILE A 360 -11.91 23.53 7.05
CA ILE A 360 -10.68 23.46 6.25
C ILE A 360 -9.85 22.25 6.71
N ILE A 361 -9.68 21.26 5.83
CA ILE A 361 -8.88 20.07 6.13
C ILE A 361 -7.42 20.34 5.75
N THR A 362 -6.57 20.47 6.77
CA THR A 362 -5.11 20.56 6.57
C THR A 362 -4.53 19.15 6.43
N ILE A 363 -4.04 18.78 5.25
CA ILE A 363 -3.26 17.55 5.09
C ILE A 363 -1.86 17.77 5.64
N GLN A 364 -1.45 16.96 6.62
CA GLN A 364 -0.06 16.89 7.05
C GLN A 364 0.57 15.59 6.56
N PRO A 365 1.64 15.63 5.73
CA PRO A 365 2.43 14.45 5.47
C PRO A 365 3.10 14.01 6.79
N SER A 366 2.82 12.79 7.23
CA SER A 366 3.47 12.19 8.39
C SER A 366 4.55 11.19 7.97
N ALA A 367 5.25 10.61 8.95
CA ALA A 367 6.48 9.86 8.75
C ALA A 367 6.32 8.66 7.78
N ALA A 368 7.40 8.29 7.11
CA ALA A 368 7.45 7.13 6.23
C ALA A 368 7.78 5.84 7.01
N ILE A 369 7.06 4.76 6.71
CA ILE A 369 7.35 3.43 7.30
C ILE A 369 8.60 2.85 6.65
N ASP A 370 9.58 2.43 7.47
CA ASP A 370 10.86 1.81 7.08
C ASP A 370 10.62 0.40 6.51
N THR A 371 9.96 0.32 5.35
CA THR A 371 9.53 -0.94 4.73
C THR A 371 10.24 -1.15 3.40
N LEU A 372 10.11 -2.35 2.84
CA LEU A 372 10.60 -2.63 1.50
C LEU A 372 9.42 -2.76 0.51
N GLY A 373 9.38 -1.96 -0.57
CA GLY A 373 8.63 -2.28 -1.81
C GLY A 373 9.32 -3.35 -2.68
N GLY A 374 8.95 -3.53 -3.95
CA GLY A 374 9.57 -4.52 -4.86
C GLY A 374 10.97 -4.16 -5.43
N ALA A 375 11.41 -2.91 -5.30
CA ALA A 375 12.72 -2.43 -5.76
C ALA A 375 13.38 -1.58 -4.71
N SER A 376 14.60 -1.88 -4.25
CA SER A 376 15.23 -1.17 -3.12
C SER A 376 15.68 0.21 -3.54
N GLY A 377 15.50 1.23 -2.68
CA GLY A 377 15.97 2.61 -2.83
C GLY A 377 15.06 3.55 -3.62
N SER A 378 15.36 4.85 -3.54
CA SER A 378 14.49 6.02 -3.77
C SER A 378 13.59 6.42 -2.59
N GLU A 379 13.69 7.70 -2.21
CA GLU A 379 12.59 8.39 -1.54
C GLU A 379 11.51 8.65 -2.60
N LEU A 380 10.23 8.51 -2.22
CA LEU A 380 9.18 9.11 -3.04
C LEU A 380 9.46 10.62 -3.12
N PRO A 381 9.31 11.26 -4.29
CA PRO A 381 9.45 12.71 -4.42
C PRO A 381 8.70 13.43 -3.29
N THR A 382 9.42 14.23 -2.51
CA THR A 382 8.88 14.98 -1.37
C THR A 382 8.07 16.20 -1.81
N LEU A 383 8.18 16.60 -3.08
CA LEU A 383 7.37 17.66 -3.64
C LEU A 383 6.01 17.08 -4.03
N PRO A 384 4.90 17.52 -3.41
CA PRO A 384 3.60 17.22 -3.96
C PRO A 384 3.61 17.71 -5.42
N PRO A 385 3.18 16.89 -6.39
CA PRO A 385 3.02 17.37 -7.75
C PRO A 385 2.20 18.66 -7.69
N ALA A 386 2.59 19.65 -8.49
CA ALA A 386 1.87 20.93 -8.56
C ALA A 386 0.36 20.64 -8.60
N PRO A 387 -0.45 21.25 -7.71
CA PRO A 387 -1.86 20.89 -7.60
C PRO A 387 -2.49 20.99 -8.99
N VAL A 388 -2.84 19.85 -9.58
CA VAL A 388 -3.70 19.89 -10.76
C VAL A 388 -5.04 20.39 -10.25
N ALA A 389 -5.58 21.41 -10.92
CA ALA A 389 -6.92 21.88 -10.67
C ALA A 389 -7.88 20.72 -10.99
N ILE A 390 -8.25 19.98 -9.95
CA ILE A 390 -9.26 18.94 -10.02
C ILE A 390 -10.56 19.64 -9.65
N GLU A 391 -11.50 19.64 -10.58
CA GLU A 391 -12.88 20.02 -10.27
C GLU A 391 -13.31 19.18 -9.06
N PRO A 392 -13.62 19.79 -7.90
CA PRO A 392 -14.18 19.04 -6.79
C PRO A 392 -15.44 18.36 -7.32
N SER A 393 -15.51 17.02 -7.25
CA SER A 393 -16.79 16.36 -7.49
C SER A 393 -17.67 16.76 -6.32
N SER A 394 -18.66 17.63 -6.53
CA SER A 394 -19.57 18.14 -5.50
C SER A 394 -20.68 17.13 -5.14
N ALA A 395 -20.41 15.83 -5.29
CA ALA A 395 -21.40 14.80 -5.08
C ALA A 395 -21.64 14.60 -3.58
N ALA A 396 -22.90 14.55 -3.19
CA ALA A 396 -23.32 14.32 -1.82
C ALA A 396 -24.54 13.39 -1.81
N CYS A 397 -24.58 12.50 -0.83
CA CYS A 397 -25.79 11.81 -0.39
C CYS A 397 -26.05 12.24 1.04
N TYR A 398 -26.93 13.24 1.21
CA TYR A 398 -27.27 13.75 2.53
C TYR A 398 -28.19 12.78 3.26
N ASN A 399 -27.72 12.23 4.37
CA ASN A 399 -28.42 11.23 5.16
C ASN A 399 -27.77 11.09 6.55
N ASP A 400 -28.54 11.26 7.61
CA ASP A 400 -28.03 11.27 8.99
C ASP A 400 -27.74 9.86 9.54
N ASN A 401 -28.23 8.81 8.88
CA ASN A 401 -28.27 7.42 9.37
C ASN A 401 -27.11 6.54 8.89
N PHE A 402 -26.16 7.08 8.12
CA PHE A 402 -24.99 6.29 7.74
C PHE A 402 -24.05 6.09 8.93
N GLU A 403 -23.76 4.84 9.25
CA GLU A 403 -22.86 4.48 10.34
C GLU A 403 -21.40 4.46 9.87
N TRP A 404 -21.13 3.81 8.74
CA TRP A 404 -19.82 3.70 8.13
C TRP A 404 -19.96 3.46 6.63
N MET A 405 -18.87 3.70 5.90
CA MET A 405 -18.74 3.39 4.49
C MET A 405 -17.43 2.65 4.17
N LYS A 406 -17.40 1.99 3.01
CA LYS A 406 -16.24 1.28 2.45
C LYS A 406 -16.29 1.37 0.93
N PRO A 407 -15.28 1.97 0.27
CA PRO A 407 -15.23 1.96 -1.19
C PRO A 407 -15.02 0.54 -1.71
N LEU A 408 -15.73 0.22 -2.79
CA LEU A 408 -15.57 -0.95 -3.63
C LEU A 408 -14.98 -0.48 -4.96
N TYR A 409 -13.66 -0.41 -5.00
CA TYR A 409 -12.85 0.19 -6.05
C TYR A 409 -12.92 -0.53 -7.41
N SER A 410 -13.03 -1.86 -7.42
CA SER A 410 -13.20 -2.69 -8.61
C SER A 410 -14.65 -2.59 -9.14
N GLN A 411 -15.62 -2.46 -8.24
CA GLN A 411 -17.04 -2.25 -8.57
C GLN A 411 -17.41 -0.80 -8.89
N SER A 412 -16.47 0.13 -8.68
CA SER A 412 -16.70 1.57 -8.83
C SER A 412 -17.93 2.03 -8.02
N SER A 413 -18.03 1.59 -6.76
CA SER A 413 -19.18 1.83 -5.88
C SER A 413 -18.74 2.02 -4.43
N ILE A 414 -19.65 2.42 -3.55
CA ILE A 414 -19.41 2.53 -2.11
C ILE A 414 -20.44 1.67 -1.39
N LEU A 415 -19.96 0.76 -0.54
CA LEU A 415 -20.80 0.04 0.40
C LEU A 415 -20.94 0.89 1.66
N ALA A 416 -22.17 1.19 2.07
CA ALA A 416 -22.45 1.95 3.29
C ALA A 416 -23.44 1.19 4.17
N ARG A 417 -23.22 1.19 5.49
CA ARG A 417 -24.21 0.71 6.45
C ARG A 417 -25.11 1.86 6.85
N TRP A 418 -26.40 1.62 6.69
CA TRP A 418 -27.46 2.52 7.11
C TRP A 418 -28.14 1.91 8.34
N ASP A 419 -28.11 2.64 9.45
CA ASP A 419 -28.71 2.29 10.74
C ASP A 419 -29.96 3.14 10.93
N ASN A 420 -31.11 2.51 11.11
CA ASN A 420 -32.37 3.23 11.21
C ASN A 420 -32.52 4.05 12.52
N GLY A 421 -31.56 3.94 13.45
CA GLY A 421 -31.50 4.67 14.71
C GLY A 421 -32.49 4.23 15.79
N LEU A 422 -33.26 3.16 15.57
CA LEU A 422 -34.36 2.73 16.44
C LEU A 422 -34.42 1.21 16.67
N ASP A 423 -34.20 0.43 15.63
CA ASP A 423 -34.42 -1.02 15.56
C ASP A 423 -33.40 -1.67 14.62
N THR A 424 -32.40 -2.32 15.21
CA THR A 424 -31.30 -2.99 14.49
C THR A 424 -31.76 -4.06 13.51
N THR A 425 -33.01 -4.53 13.60
CA THR A 425 -33.57 -5.51 12.65
C THR A 425 -33.94 -4.91 11.29
N LYS A 426 -33.91 -3.58 11.14
CA LYS A 426 -34.09 -2.89 9.85
C LYS A 426 -32.85 -2.17 9.36
N ASP A 427 -31.69 -2.48 9.91
CA ASP A 427 -30.42 -2.03 9.34
C ASP A 427 -30.29 -2.52 7.90
N GLN A 428 -29.68 -1.69 7.07
CA GLN A 428 -29.52 -1.95 5.64
C GLN A 428 -28.07 -1.79 5.21
N LEU A 429 -27.71 -2.49 4.14
CA LEU A 429 -26.51 -2.15 3.36
C LEU A 429 -26.91 -1.49 2.06
N TRP A 430 -26.31 -0.35 1.79
CA TRP A 430 -26.54 0.41 0.56
C TRP A 430 -25.30 0.34 -0.32
N LEU A 431 -25.52 0.13 -1.61
CA LEU A 431 -24.51 0.35 -2.64
C LEU A 431 -24.79 1.70 -3.29
N LEU A 432 -23.80 2.59 -3.23
CA LEU A 432 -23.84 3.91 -3.83
C LEU A 432 -22.91 3.99 -5.04
N ASP A 433 -23.26 4.85 -5.99
CA ASP A 433 -22.40 5.20 -7.13
C ASP A 433 -21.16 5.98 -6.67
N GLU A 434 -19.96 5.60 -7.09
CA GLU A 434 -18.73 6.27 -6.61
C GLU A 434 -18.61 7.74 -7.06
N ILE A 435 -19.28 8.12 -8.14
CA ILE A 435 -19.17 9.45 -8.75
C ILE A 435 -20.23 10.39 -8.20
N ASN A 436 -21.49 9.96 -8.21
CA ASN A 436 -22.66 10.78 -7.89
C ASN A 436 -23.27 10.45 -6.53
N LEU A 437 -22.80 9.38 -5.86
CA LEU A 437 -23.31 8.89 -4.57
C LEU A 437 -24.80 8.49 -4.59
N ASN A 438 -25.37 8.25 -5.77
CA ASN A 438 -26.74 7.75 -5.92
C ASN A 438 -26.85 6.30 -5.46
N ARG A 439 -27.92 5.97 -4.72
CA ARG A 439 -28.21 4.58 -4.32
C ARG A 439 -28.52 3.71 -5.54
N LEU A 440 -27.67 2.71 -5.76
CA LEU A 440 -27.76 1.72 -6.85
C LEU A 440 -28.60 0.52 -6.44
N SER A 441 -28.35 0.02 -5.23
CA SER A 441 -28.99 -1.18 -4.69
C SER A 441 -29.00 -1.11 -3.17
N LEU A 442 -29.91 -1.85 -2.55
CA LEU A 442 -29.93 -2.04 -1.10
C LEU A 442 -30.09 -3.52 -0.76
N LEU A 443 -29.66 -3.88 0.44
CA LEU A 443 -29.92 -5.15 1.09
C LEU A 443 -30.55 -4.87 2.45
N ASP A 444 -31.75 -5.39 2.65
CA ASP A 444 -32.52 -5.22 3.88
C ASP A 444 -32.11 -6.21 4.99
N GLN A 445 -32.42 -5.85 6.24
CA GLN A 445 -32.34 -6.72 7.42
C GLN A 445 -30.92 -7.25 7.68
N VAL A 446 -29.94 -6.36 7.64
CA VAL A 446 -28.54 -6.67 7.92
C VAL A 446 -28.26 -6.42 9.40
N SER A 447 -28.59 -7.40 10.24
CA SER A 447 -28.30 -7.35 11.68
C SER A 447 -26.88 -7.86 12.01
N GLU A 448 -26.12 -8.29 11.00
CA GLU A 448 -24.77 -8.82 11.16
C GLU A 448 -23.74 -7.75 11.51
N LYS A 449 -22.96 -8.01 12.56
CA LYS A 449 -21.94 -7.09 13.07
C LYS A 449 -20.67 -7.07 12.21
N ASN A 450 -20.33 -8.23 11.63
CA ASN A 450 -19.10 -8.42 10.88
C ASN A 450 -19.43 -8.54 9.39
N ILE A 451 -19.08 -7.49 8.64
CA ILE A 451 -19.33 -7.35 7.20
C ILE A 451 -17.98 -7.33 6.49
N LEU A 452 -17.68 -8.41 5.79
CA LEU A 452 -16.40 -8.62 5.12
C LEU A 452 -16.64 -8.59 3.61
N VAL A 453 -15.74 -7.96 2.88
CA VAL A 453 -15.81 -7.88 1.41
C VAL A 453 -14.64 -8.67 0.84
N SER A 454 -14.90 -9.46 -0.21
CA SER A 454 -13.85 -10.19 -0.92
C SER A 454 -12.85 -9.25 -1.58
N LYS A 455 -11.64 -9.73 -1.84
CA LYS A 455 -10.53 -8.91 -2.36
C LYS A 455 -10.74 -8.44 -3.81
N ASP A 456 -11.46 -9.24 -4.59
CA ASP A 456 -11.94 -8.89 -5.93
C ASP A 456 -13.26 -8.08 -5.89
N GLU A 457 -13.80 -7.86 -4.69
CA GLU A 457 -15.06 -7.15 -4.40
C GLU A 457 -16.26 -7.73 -5.16
N GLN A 458 -16.24 -9.04 -5.41
CA GLN A 458 -17.35 -9.79 -6.01
C GLN A 458 -18.25 -10.46 -4.97
N ASP A 459 -17.89 -10.45 -3.69
CA ASP A 459 -18.68 -11.06 -2.64
C ASP A 459 -18.61 -10.30 -1.32
N ILE A 460 -19.70 -10.41 -0.56
CA ILE A 460 -19.80 -9.96 0.82
C ILE A 460 -20.10 -11.17 1.68
N LEU A 461 -19.38 -11.30 2.79
CA LEU A 461 -19.64 -12.27 3.84
C LEU A 461 -20.19 -11.52 5.06
N LEU A 462 -21.41 -11.88 5.46
CA LEU A 462 -22.03 -11.41 6.69
C LEU A 462 -21.94 -12.51 7.74
N ILE A 463 -21.38 -12.16 8.90
CA ILE A 463 -21.26 -13.06 10.05
C ILE A 463 -22.13 -12.49 11.17
N THR A 464 -23.09 -13.30 11.62
CA THR A 464 -23.99 -12.95 12.73
C THR A 464 -23.23 -12.83 14.04
N ASP A 465 -23.76 -12.00 14.94
CA ASP A 465 -23.17 -11.83 16.27
C ASP A 465 -23.09 -13.17 17.02
N SER A 466 -22.06 -13.33 17.85
CA SER A 466 -21.80 -14.59 18.57
C SER A 466 -23.02 -15.05 19.36
N ASP A 467 -23.74 -14.11 19.97
CA ASP A 467 -24.89 -14.36 20.83
C ASP A 467 -26.13 -14.81 20.05
N SER A 468 -26.13 -14.59 18.73
CA SER A 468 -27.21 -14.95 17.81
C SER A 468 -26.91 -16.21 16.98
N GLN A 469 -25.74 -16.84 17.15
CA GLN A 469 -25.39 -18.08 16.45
C GLN A 469 -26.10 -19.29 17.07
N THR A 470 -27.01 -19.94 16.32
CA THR A 470 -27.86 -21.03 16.84
C THR A 470 -27.16 -22.40 16.88
N ILE A 471 -27.62 -23.28 17.76
CA ILE A 471 -27.11 -24.65 17.94
C ILE A 471 -27.35 -25.52 16.69
N GLY A 472 -26.27 -26.05 16.09
CA GLY A 472 -26.30 -27.14 15.10
C GLY A 472 -25.49 -26.89 13.83
N THR A 473 -25.36 -25.64 13.38
CA THR A 473 -24.51 -25.23 12.25
C THR A 473 -24.04 -23.80 12.46
N LEU A 474 -22.75 -23.55 12.27
CA LEU A 474 -22.24 -22.18 12.16
C LEU A 474 -22.69 -21.62 10.80
N GLU A 475 -23.38 -20.49 10.83
CA GLU A 475 -23.98 -19.90 9.64
C GLU A 475 -23.34 -18.55 9.33
N ALA A 476 -22.85 -18.41 8.09
CA ALA A 476 -22.47 -17.13 7.53
C ALA A 476 -23.20 -16.93 6.20
N LYS A 477 -23.65 -15.71 5.91
CA LYS A 477 -24.32 -15.37 4.65
C LYS A 477 -23.29 -14.86 3.65
N LEU A 478 -23.22 -15.51 2.50
CA LEU A 478 -22.39 -15.10 1.38
C LEU A 478 -23.28 -14.50 0.30
N ILE A 479 -23.03 -13.23 -0.01
CA ILE A 479 -23.80 -12.44 -0.97
C ILE A 479 -22.91 -12.09 -2.14
N PRO A 480 -23.18 -12.60 -3.35
CA PRO A 480 -22.44 -12.18 -4.52
C PRO A 480 -22.80 -10.73 -4.87
N LEU A 481 -21.80 -9.98 -5.30
CA LEU A 481 -21.93 -8.67 -5.92
C LEU A 481 -21.74 -8.85 -7.42
N THR A 482 -22.72 -8.42 -8.22
CA THR A 482 -22.59 -8.50 -9.67
C THR A 482 -23.20 -7.25 -10.28
N ASN A 483 -22.44 -6.59 -11.15
CA ASN A 483 -22.87 -5.38 -11.84
C ASN A 483 -23.45 -4.32 -10.87
N ARG A 484 -22.74 -4.05 -9.76
CA ARG A 484 -23.10 -3.03 -8.77
C ARG A 484 -24.46 -3.26 -8.09
N SER A 485 -24.83 -4.52 -7.93
CA SER A 485 -26.06 -4.95 -7.24
C SER A 485 -25.81 -6.15 -6.33
N PHE A 486 -26.60 -6.27 -5.27
CA PHE A 486 -26.60 -7.45 -4.41
C PHE A 486 -27.32 -8.61 -5.11
N GLY A 487 -26.62 -9.74 -5.27
CA GLY A 487 -27.22 -10.97 -5.75
C GLY A 487 -27.90 -11.77 -4.64
N SER A 488 -28.41 -12.95 -5.00
CA SER A 488 -29.11 -13.81 -4.04
C SER A 488 -28.16 -14.34 -2.96
N PRO A 489 -28.45 -14.11 -1.66
CA PRO A 489 -27.64 -14.64 -0.57
C PRO A 489 -27.61 -16.17 -0.56
N SER A 490 -26.48 -16.74 -0.18
CA SER A 490 -26.29 -18.17 0.05
C SER A 490 -25.76 -18.41 1.45
N MET A 491 -26.13 -19.53 2.06
CA MET A 491 -25.71 -19.87 3.42
C MET A 491 -24.48 -20.77 3.39
N ILE A 492 -23.41 -20.33 4.03
CA ILE A 492 -22.26 -21.16 4.40
C ILE A 492 -22.62 -21.83 5.72
N LYS A 493 -22.76 -23.15 5.69
CA LYS A 493 -23.04 -23.97 6.88
C LYS A 493 -21.82 -24.83 7.18
N LEU A 494 -21.16 -24.56 8.30
CA LEU A 494 -20.12 -25.45 8.83
C LEU A 494 -20.77 -26.43 9.81
N GLN A 495 -20.45 -27.72 9.68
CA GLN A 495 -20.88 -28.69 10.69
C GLN A 495 -20.26 -28.32 12.03
N LYS A 496 -21.12 -28.05 13.02
CA LYS A 496 -20.72 -27.87 14.41
C LYS A 496 -20.29 -29.25 14.92
N ASP A 497 -18.99 -29.46 15.13
CA ASP A 497 -18.55 -30.56 15.99
C ASP A 497 -18.70 -30.11 17.45
N ASP A 498 -18.65 -31.04 18.40
CA ASP A 498 -18.81 -30.76 19.84
C ASP A 498 -17.70 -29.84 20.43
N SER A 499 -16.78 -29.30 19.62
CA SER A 499 -15.61 -28.52 20.07
C SER A 499 -15.59 -27.05 19.64
N TYR A 500 -16.41 -26.60 18.67
CA TYR A 500 -16.35 -25.22 18.15
C TYR A 500 -17.72 -24.63 17.77
N PRO A 501 -18.27 -23.73 18.58
CA PRO A 501 -19.60 -23.20 18.42
C PRO A 501 -19.73 -21.76 17.90
N ILE A 502 -18.66 -20.94 17.78
CA ILE A 502 -18.75 -19.58 17.23
C ILE A 502 -17.69 -19.23 16.17
N ILE A 503 -18.12 -18.53 15.11
CA ILE A 503 -17.22 -17.81 14.19
C ILE A 503 -16.90 -16.45 14.81
N THR A 504 -15.62 -16.16 15.06
CA THR A 504 -15.21 -14.87 15.64
C THR A 504 -14.85 -13.84 14.57
N THR A 505 -14.20 -14.27 13.49
CA THR A 505 -13.86 -13.45 12.34
C THR A 505 -13.52 -14.33 11.12
N ALA A 506 -13.42 -13.73 9.94
CA ALA A 506 -13.06 -14.41 8.72
C ALA A 506 -12.27 -13.50 7.77
N SER A 507 -11.64 -14.09 6.76
CA SER A 507 -11.09 -13.35 5.62
C SER A 507 -11.20 -14.18 4.34
N PHE A 508 -11.44 -13.51 3.22
CA PHE A 508 -11.38 -14.13 1.90
C PHE A 508 -9.93 -14.34 1.48
N ALA A 509 -9.62 -15.54 0.99
CA ALA A 509 -8.31 -15.94 0.52
C ALA A 509 -8.35 -16.38 -0.96
N ALA A 510 -7.16 -16.60 -1.54
CA ALA A 510 -7.02 -17.05 -2.92
C ALA A 510 -7.73 -18.39 -3.17
N ASN A 511 -7.93 -18.73 -4.46
CA ASN A 511 -8.47 -20.02 -4.89
C ASN A 511 -9.88 -20.34 -4.35
N GLN A 512 -10.75 -19.33 -4.29
CA GLN A 512 -12.12 -19.44 -3.79
C GLN A 512 -12.19 -19.92 -2.34
N GLN A 513 -11.22 -19.53 -1.50
CA GLN A 513 -11.17 -19.95 -0.11
C GLN A 513 -11.66 -18.86 0.84
N ILE A 514 -12.20 -19.29 1.97
CA ILE A 514 -12.46 -18.42 3.13
C ILE A 514 -11.72 -19.01 4.31
N VAL A 515 -10.98 -18.17 5.02
CA VAL A 515 -10.30 -18.50 6.27
C VAL A 515 -11.19 -18.06 7.41
N PHE A 516 -11.59 -18.98 8.28
CA PHE A 516 -12.38 -18.69 9.47
C PHE A 516 -11.54 -18.82 10.73
N ALA A 517 -11.67 -17.85 11.63
CA ALA A 517 -11.28 -17.98 13.02
C ALA A 517 -12.49 -18.45 13.84
N LEU A 518 -12.28 -19.53 14.59
CA LEU A 518 -13.30 -20.16 15.43
C LEU A 518 -12.86 -20.13 16.89
N GLN A 519 -13.83 -20.01 17.79
CA GLN A 519 -13.63 -20.07 19.23
C GLN A 519 -14.67 -21.01 19.85
N ASP A 520 -14.28 -21.71 20.92
CA ASP A 520 -15.18 -22.46 21.80
C ASP A 520 -16.02 -21.52 22.70
N GLU A 521 -17.34 -21.74 22.84
CA GLU A 521 -18.26 -20.97 23.70
C GLU A 521 -17.82 -21.04 25.17
N ASN A 522 -17.23 -22.17 25.58
CA ASN A 522 -16.94 -22.47 26.99
C ASN A 522 -15.46 -22.75 27.30
N THR A 523 -14.54 -22.68 26.32
CA THR A 523 -13.10 -22.91 26.54
C THR A 523 -12.21 -21.89 25.83
N THR A 524 -10.95 -21.79 26.27
CA THR A 524 -9.90 -20.97 25.61
C THR A 524 -9.34 -21.64 24.35
N LYS A 525 -10.10 -22.53 23.70
CA LYS A 525 -9.69 -23.19 22.46
C LYS A 525 -10.06 -22.34 21.26
N HIS A 526 -9.08 -22.18 20.38
CA HIS A 526 -9.22 -21.39 19.16
C HIS A 526 -8.75 -22.21 17.98
N LYS A 527 -9.36 -22.00 16.81
CA LYS A 527 -9.00 -22.73 15.59
C LYS A 527 -9.02 -21.80 14.40
N ILE A 528 -8.15 -22.07 13.44
CA ILE A 528 -8.20 -21.48 12.11
C ILE A 528 -8.51 -22.59 11.14
N ILE A 529 -9.51 -22.38 10.27
CA ILE A 529 -9.87 -23.34 9.22
C ILE A 529 -9.91 -22.65 7.86
N TRP A 530 -9.64 -23.43 6.82
CA TRP A 530 -9.87 -23.03 5.43
C TRP A 530 -11.08 -23.77 4.90
N ILE A 531 -11.97 -23.08 4.20
CA ILE A 531 -13.07 -23.72 3.47
C ILE A 531 -13.04 -23.28 2.01
N ASN A 532 -13.66 -24.07 1.14
CA ASN A 532 -13.92 -23.65 -0.23
C ASN A 532 -15.30 -22.99 -0.29
N LYS A 533 -15.37 -21.76 -0.79
CA LYS A 533 -16.60 -20.99 -1.02
C LYS A 533 -17.65 -21.79 -1.80
N SER A 534 -17.22 -22.58 -2.78
CA SER A 534 -18.09 -23.39 -3.65
C SER A 534 -18.49 -24.74 -3.03
N ALA A 535 -17.81 -25.18 -1.98
CA ALA A 535 -18.09 -26.43 -1.26
C ALA A 535 -17.88 -26.23 0.26
N PRO A 536 -18.72 -25.37 0.89
CA PRO A 536 -18.44 -24.81 2.22
C PRO A 536 -18.56 -25.82 3.38
N SER A 537 -19.10 -27.01 3.15
CA SER A 537 -19.50 -27.93 4.22
C SER A 537 -18.36 -28.67 4.92
N LYS A 538 -17.13 -28.63 4.39
CA LYS A 538 -15.98 -29.35 4.97
C LYS A 538 -14.72 -28.47 4.99
N PRO A 539 -14.04 -28.34 6.15
CA PRO A 539 -12.72 -27.72 6.21
C PRO A 539 -11.72 -28.44 5.30
N LEU A 540 -10.92 -27.67 4.57
CA LEU A 540 -9.79 -28.14 3.77
C LEU A 540 -8.63 -28.55 4.68
N SER A 541 -8.36 -27.74 5.71
CA SER A 541 -7.33 -27.93 6.72
C SER A 541 -7.71 -27.16 7.99
N ASP A 542 -7.03 -27.46 9.09
CA ASP A 542 -7.17 -26.74 10.34
C ASP A 542 -5.87 -26.59 11.12
N ILE A 543 -5.79 -25.52 11.90
CA ILE A 543 -4.67 -25.24 12.80
C ILE A 543 -5.23 -24.81 14.16
N GLN A 544 -4.66 -25.37 15.23
CA GLN A 544 -4.99 -24.96 16.60
C GLN A 544 -4.39 -23.58 16.88
N GLY A 545 -5.27 -22.61 17.18
CA GLY A 545 -4.88 -21.26 17.60
C GLY A 545 -4.43 -21.25 19.06
N GLN A 546 -3.42 -20.44 19.38
CA GLN A 546 -2.90 -20.31 20.75
C GLN A 546 -3.55 -19.15 21.53
N GLY A 547 -4.72 -18.68 21.08
CA GLY A 547 -5.44 -17.57 21.71
C GLY A 547 -6.53 -17.00 20.81
N VAL A 548 -7.36 -16.12 21.38
CA VAL A 548 -8.43 -15.42 20.66
C VAL A 548 -7.83 -14.64 19.50
N ILE A 549 -8.33 -14.90 18.30
CA ILE A 549 -7.95 -14.16 17.09
C ILE A 549 -8.82 -12.90 17.04
N LYS A 550 -8.20 -11.75 17.30
CA LYS A 550 -8.84 -10.43 17.29
C LYS A 550 -8.97 -9.87 15.88
N TYR A 551 -7.97 -10.12 15.03
CA TYR A 551 -7.95 -9.69 13.63
C TYR A 551 -7.50 -10.83 12.72
N LEU A 552 -8.12 -10.91 11.55
CA LEU A 552 -7.80 -11.87 10.50
C LEU A 552 -7.99 -11.17 9.16
N GLU A 553 -6.91 -10.96 8.42
CA GLU A 553 -6.93 -10.19 7.17
C GLU A 553 -6.01 -10.84 6.15
N SER A 554 -6.49 -11.03 4.91
CA SER A 554 -5.69 -11.60 3.82
C SER A 554 -5.05 -10.53 2.94
N SER A 555 -3.93 -10.88 2.30
CA SER A 555 -3.31 -10.05 1.26
C SER A 555 -4.27 -9.81 0.09
N PRO A 556 -4.09 -8.74 -0.71
CA PRO A 556 -4.90 -8.49 -1.91
C PRO A 556 -4.92 -9.66 -2.90
N ASP A 557 -3.80 -10.35 -3.09
CA ASP A 557 -3.74 -11.55 -3.93
C ASP A 557 -4.26 -12.82 -3.22
N GLY A 558 -4.61 -12.71 -1.94
CA GLY A 558 -5.15 -13.77 -1.10
C GLY A 558 -4.19 -14.92 -0.83
N LYS A 559 -2.90 -14.82 -1.18
CA LYS A 559 -1.93 -15.90 -0.93
C LYS A 559 -1.56 -16.03 0.55
N PHE A 560 -1.53 -14.90 1.25
CA PHE A 560 -1.22 -14.86 2.68
C PHE A 560 -2.42 -14.37 3.48
N THR A 561 -2.54 -14.86 4.72
CA THR A 561 -3.48 -14.35 5.71
C THR A 561 -2.76 -14.09 7.01
N VAL A 562 -2.99 -12.93 7.62
CA VAL A 562 -2.39 -12.56 8.90
C VAL A 562 -3.45 -12.71 9.99
N ALA A 563 -3.16 -13.52 11.00
CA ALA A 563 -4.01 -13.71 12.16
C ALA A 563 -3.34 -13.11 13.40
N VAL A 564 -4.05 -12.27 14.14
CA VAL A 564 -3.52 -11.55 15.30
C VAL A 564 -4.25 -11.97 16.56
N THR A 565 -3.48 -12.42 17.54
CA THR A 565 -3.94 -12.67 18.91
C THR A 565 -3.37 -11.60 19.84
N LYS A 566 -3.74 -11.63 21.13
CA LYS A 566 -3.20 -10.69 22.12
C LYS A 566 -1.66 -10.68 22.20
N LYS A 567 -1.01 -11.82 21.95
CA LYS A 567 0.43 -12.00 22.16
C LYS A 567 1.21 -12.45 20.93
N ASN A 568 0.53 -12.77 19.84
CA ASN A 568 1.18 -13.33 18.65
C ASN A 568 0.54 -12.82 17.37
N ILE A 569 1.37 -12.68 16.36
CA ILE A 569 0.97 -12.58 14.96
C ILE A 569 1.37 -13.87 14.23
N TYR A 570 0.44 -14.42 13.46
CA TYR A 570 0.67 -15.57 12.60
C TYR A 570 0.56 -15.15 11.14
N LEU A 571 1.58 -15.47 10.35
CA LEU A 571 1.51 -15.43 8.90
C LEU A 571 1.09 -16.81 8.41
N LEU A 572 -0.08 -16.89 7.80
CA LEU A 572 -0.64 -18.09 7.23
C LEU A 572 -0.42 -18.10 5.72
N ASP A 573 0.05 -19.22 5.19
CA ASP A 573 0.11 -19.48 3.77
C ASP A 573 -1.18 -20.20 3.35
N ASN A 574 -1.99 -19.56 2.51
CA ASN A 574 -3.28 -20.10 2.08
C ASN A 574 -3.14 -21.17 0.99
N GLN A 575 -1.99 -21.25 0.31
CA GLN A 575 -1.71 -22.31 -0.65
C GLN A 575 -1.35 -23.60 0.06
N THR A 576 -0.47 -23.53 1.06
CA THR A 576 -0.05 -24.71 1.84
C THR A 576 -0.95 -24.98 3.06
N GLN A 577 -1.82 -24.02 3.41
CA GLN A 577 -2.77 -24.07 4.53
C GLN A 577 -2.08 -24.33 5.88
N ARG A 578 -0.98 -23.61 6.11
CA ARG A 578 -0.11 -23.74 7.29
C ARG A 578 0.31 -22.38 7.84
N ILE A 579 0.72 -22.36 9.10
CA ILE A 579 1.47 -21.23 9.66
C ILE A 579 2.86 -21.24 9.02
N SER A 580 3.16 -20.20 8.25
CA SER A 580 4.48 -19.95 7.68
C SER A 580 5.42 -19.33 8.71
N LYS A 581 4.93 -18.36 9.50
CA LYS A 581 5.70 -17.66 10.55
C LYS A 581 4.83 -17.36 11.77
N THR A 582 5.46 -17.36 12.95
CA THR A 582 4.90 -16.92 14.23
C THR A 582 5.80 -15.84 14.82
N ILE A 583 5.20 -14.77 15.34
CA ILE A 583 5.91 -13.61 15.88
C ILE A 583 5.31 -13.29 17.24
N ASP A 584 6.15 -13.23 18.27
CA ASP A 584 5.76 -12.71 19.58
C ASP A 584 5.48 -11.20 19.44
N PHE A 585 4.25 -10.79 19.72
CA PHE A 585 3.80 -9.42 19.51
C PHE A 585 2.69 -9.02 20.48
N ASP A 586 2.89 -7.93 21.21
CA ASP A 586 1.84 -7.37 22.08
C ASP A 586 0.84 -6.54 21.26
N ALA A 587 -0.26 -7.19 20.87
CA ALA A 587 -1.35 -6.57 20.12
C ALA A 587 -2.41 -5.89 21.02
N SER A 588 -2.15 -5.75 22.32
CA SER A 588 -3.15 -5.21 23.27
C SER A 588 -3.65 -3.83 22.90
N SER A 589 -2.76 -2.97 22.38
CA SER A 589 -3.06 -1.60 21.93
C SER A 589 -3.41 -1.48 20.45
N MET A 590 -3.50 -2.60 19.71
CA MET A 590 -3.73 -2.59 18.26
C MET A 590 -5.20 -2.30 17.93
N THR A 591 -5.42 -1.31 17.07
CA THR A 591 -6.74 -0.83 16.60
C THR A 591 -7.06 -1.29 15.18
N ASN A 592 -6.05 -1.44 14.31
CA ASN A 592 -6.27 -1.82 12.92
C ASN A 592 -5.14 -2.73 12.40
N LEU A 593 -5.46 -3.50 11.36
CA LEU A 593 -4.54 -4.33 10.60
C LEU A 593 -4.76 -4.10 9.11
N PHE A 594 -3.69 -3.83 8.39
CA PHE A 594 -3.67 -3.80 6.92
C PHE A 594 -2.69 -4.85 6.42
N VAL A 595 -3.08 -5.60 5.40
CA VAL A 595 -2.23 -6.62 4.78
C VAL A 595 -2.08 -6.30 3.32
N GLN A 596 -0.83 -6.23 2.87
CA GLN A 596 -0.41 -6.11 1.47
C GLN A 596 0.17 -7.44 1.00
N ASN A 597 0.51 -7.56 -0.28
CA ASN A 597 1.05 -8.81 -0.84
C ASN A 597 2.40 -9.21 -0.24
N ASP A 598 3.11 -8.23 0.34
CA ASP A 598 4.49 -8.35 0.78
C ASP A 598 4.69 -8.09 2.27
N LYS A 599 3.72 -7.46 2.94
CA LYS A 599 3.81 -7.07 4.35
C LYS A 599 2.47 -6.98 5.06
N ALA A 600 2.53 -7.01 6.37
CA ALA A 600 1.44 -6.64 7.26
C ALA A 600 1.80 -5.35 8.01
N ILE A 601 0.81 -4.49 8.24
CA ILE A 601 0.94 -3.22 8.95
C ILE A 601 -0.07 -3.22 10.08
N ALA A 602 0.42 -3.27 11.31
CA ALA A 602 -0.35 -3.23 12.54
C ALA A 602 -0.34 -1.81 13.10
N ILE A 603 -1.53 -1.25 13.31
CA ILE A 603 -1.69 0.11 13.84
C ILE A 603 -2.08 0.01 15.31
N GLY A 604 -1.27 0.60 16.18
CA GLY A 604 -1.52 0.71 17.61
C GLY A 604 -1.60 2.15 18.09
N ALA A 605 -1.99 2.33 19.35
CA ALA A 605 -2.11 3.66 19.96
C ALA A 605 -0.76 4.41 19.97
N GLY A 606 -0.57 5.28 18.99
CA GLY A 606 0.64 6.10 18.83
C GLY A 606 1.83 5.39 18.17
N LYS A 607 1.63 4.21 17.56
CA LYS A 607 2.71 3.44 16.91
C LYS A 607 2.24 2.66 15.69
N ILE A 608 3.18 2.37 14.80
CA ILE A 608 3.03 1.54 13.61
C ILE A 608 4.05 0.42 13.69
N ASP A 609 3.58 -0.82 13.66
CA ASP A 609 4.43 -2.00 13.54
C ASP A 609 4.24 -2.60 12.14
N TYR A 610 5.34 -3.01 11.49
CA TYR A 610 5.29 -3.65 10.18
C TYR A 610 6.01 -5.00 10.18
N PHE A 611 5.50 -5.91 9.36
CA PHE A 611 5.98 -7.27 9.22
C PHE A 611 6.15 -7.58 7.73
N GLN A 612 7.34 -7.34 7.18
CA GLN A 612 7.66 -7.63 5.79
C GLN A 612 8.00 -9.12 5.65
N PHE A 613 7.30 -9.83 4.77
CA PHE A 613 7.50 -11.27 4.55
C PHE A 613 7.73 -11.65 3.09
N ALA A 614 7.55 -10.72 2.14
CA ALA A 614 7.79 -10.95 0.73
C ALA A 614 8.52 -9.75 0.09
N ASN A 615 8.94 -9.88 -1.18
CA ASN A 615 9.55 -8.82 -1.99
C ASN A 615 10.81 -8.16 -1.40
N ILE A 616 11.54 -8.87 -0.53
CA ILE A 616 12.81 -8.39 0.03
C ILE A 616 13.91 -8.58 -1.02
N SER A 617 14.17 -7.54 -1.81
CA SER A 617 15.18 -7.59 -2.87
C SER A 617 15.91 -6.27 -3.10
N GLY A 618 17.14 -6.36 -3.60
CA GLY A 618 18.04 -5.24 -3.90
C GLY A 618 19.52 -5.57 -3.64
N PRO A 619 20.45 -4.61 -3.73
CA PRO A 619 21.84 -4.85 -3.40
C PRO A 619 21.97 -5.34 -1.97
N ILE A 620 22.91 -6.26 -1.76
CA ILE A 620 23.19 -6.85 -0.44
C ILE A 620 23.29 -5.77 0.64
N LEU A 621 24.02 -4.67 0.38
CA LEU A 621 24.19 -3.58 1.34
C LEU A 621 22.89 -2.85 1.68
N ILE A 622 22.01 -2.61 0.69
CA ILE A 622 20.71 -1.97 0.96
C ILE A 622 19.80 -2.94 1.71
N VAL A 623 19.71 -4.20 1.27
CA VAL A 623 18.92 -5.22 1.98
C VAL A 623 19.39 -5.35 3.44
N ALA A 624 20.71 -5.34 3.67
CA ALA A 624 21.29 -5.34 5.01
C ALA A 624 20.79 -4.16 5.87
N THR A 625 20.72 -2.95 5.33
CA THR A 625 20.21 -1.79 6.08
C THR A 625 18.75 -1.97 6.53
N HIS A 626 17.91 -2.64 5.74
CA HIS A 626 16.52 -2.88 6.11
C HIS A 626 16.35 -4.05 7.08
N LEU A 627 17.24 -5.05 7.04
CA LEU A 627 17.25 -6.13 8.02
C LEU A 627 17.59 -5.63 9.44
N VAL A 628 18.44 -4.61 9.56
CA VAL A 628 18.79 -4.04 10.87
C VAL A 628 17.68 -3.11 11.36
N THR A 629 16.71 -3.66 12.09
CA THR A 629 15.62 -2.92 12.74
C THR A 629 15.87 -2.75 14.24
N LYS A 630 15.16 -1.81 14.86
CA LYS A 630 15.18 -1.61 16.31
C LYS A 630 14.73 -2.87 17.04
N GLU A 631 13.77 -3.59 16.49
CA GLU A 631 13.19 -4.82 17.02
C GLU A 631 14.21 -5.97 16.95
N LEU A 632 14.91 -6.12 15.82
CA LEU A 632 16.00 -7.08 15.71
C LEU A 632 17.08 -6.84 16.79
N VAL A 633 17.45 -5.58 17.00
CA VAL A 633 18.45 -5.22 18.01
C VAL A 633 17.95 -5.50 19.44
N GLN A 634 16.65 -5.37 19.69
CA GLN A 634 16.04 -5.74 20.98
C GLN A 634 16.04 -7.25 21.18
N ASP A 635 15.66 -8.02 20.15
CA ASP A 635 15.57 -9.48 20.19
C ASP A 635 16.93 -10.15 20.35
N TRP A 636 17.97 -9.60 19.73
CA TRP A 636 19.35 -10.04 19.90
C TRP A 636 19.86 -9.83 21.35
N GLY A 637 19.49 -8.71 21.98
CA GLY A 637 19.90 -8.35 23.33
C GLY A 637 21.12 -7.43 23.41
N LYS A 638 21.18 -6.55 24.42
CA LYS A 638 22.21 -5.51 24.56
C LYS A 638 23.57 -6.09 25.01
N ALA A 639 24.43 -6.57 24.10
CA ALA A 639 25.80 -6.91 24.46
C ALA A 639 26.73 -5.68 24.41
N GLN A 640 27.66 -5.57 25.37
CA GLN A 640 28.69 -4.52 25.38
C GLN A 640 29.75 -4.68 24.27
N GLN A 641 29.81 -5.86 23.65
CA GLN A 641 30.54 -6.15 22.41
C GLN A 641 29.52 -6.76 21.45
N GLY A 642 28.97 -5.94 20.55
CA GLY A 642 27.99 -6.41 19.57
C GLY A 642 28.62 -7.27 18.48
N PRO A 643 27.80 -8.01 17.70
CA PRO A 643 28.27 -8.70 16.51
C PRO A 643 28.93 -7.69 15.59
N VAL A 644 30.06 -8.11 15.01
CA VAL A 644 30.85 -7.30 14.09
C VAL A 644 30.28 -7.41 12.68
N THR A 645 29.55 -8.48 12.37
CA THR A 645 28.91 -8.68 11.07
C THR A 645 27.39 -8.84 11.18
N LEU A 646 26.66 -8.52 10.12
CA LEU A 646 25.22 -8.78 10.04
C LEU A 646 24.92 -10.28 10.04
N TYR A 647 25.78 -11.10 9.43
CA TYR A 647 25.67 -12.56 9.51
C TYR A 647 25.60 -13.04 10.96
N ASP A 648 26.53 -12.57 11.82
CA ASP A 648 26.59 -12.99 13.22
C ASP A 648 25.34 -12.57 13.99
N LEU A 649 24.85 -11.34 13.76
CA LEU A 649 23.61 -10.84 14.37
C LEU A 649 22.41 -11.74 14.03
N LEU A 650 22.23 -12.02 12.73
CA LEU A 650 21.12 -12.84 12.25
C LEU A 650 21.26 -14.29 12.75
N ALA A 651 22.45 -14.89 12.66
CA ALA A 651 22.69 -16.26 13.09
C ALA A 651 22.46 -16.48 14.59
N GLN A 652 22.66 -15.45 15.42
CA GLN A 652 22.42 -15.50 16.87
C GLN A 652 20.97 -15.17 17.26
N THR A 653 20.17 -14.62 16.36
CA THR A 653 18.78 -14.25 16.65
C THR A 653 17.87 -15.46 16.40
N PRO A 654 17.09 -15.94 17.39
CA PRO A 654 16.30 -17.18 17.29
C PRO A 654 15.47 -17.31 16.01
N GLN A 655 14.83 -16.22 15.57
CA GLN A 655 13.97 -16.19 14.38
C GLN A 655 14.69 -16.50 13.04
N TYR A 656 16.00 -16.32 12.97
CA TYR A 656 16.80 -16.52 11.75
C TYR A 656 17.78 -17.69 11.83
N THR A 657 17.89 -18.36 12.99
CA THR A 657 18.79 -19.51 13.19
C THR A 657 18.63 -20.60 12.12
N ASN A 658 17.40 -20.92 11.72
CA ASN A 658 17.09 -21.92 10.70
C ASN A 658 17.44 -21.48 9.26
N LEU A 659 17.75 -20.20 9.02
CA LEU A 659 18.16 -19.71 7.71
C LEU A 659 19.67 -19.88 7.46
N SER A 660 20.46 -19.97 8.53
CA SER A 660 21.90 -20.22 8.44
C SER A 660 22.22 -21.57 7.80
N THR A 661 21.40 -22.59 8.11
CA THR A 661 21.55 -23.96 7.56
C THR A 661 21.19 -24.07 6.08
N HIS A 662 20.51 -23.07 5.51
CA HIS A 662 20.09 -23.03 4.12
C HIS A 662 20.95 -22.10 3.25
N HIS A 663 22.08 -21.60 3.77
CA HIS A 663 22.96 -20.62 3.12
C HIS A 663 22.27 -19.30 2.72
N THR A 664 21.06 -19.02 3.21
CA THR A 664 20.33 -17.77 2.93
C THR A 664 21.06 -16.55 3.49
N LEU A 665 21.84 -16.73 4.56
CA LEU A 665 22.52 -15.64 5.29
C LEU A 665 23.95 -15.36 4.80
N THR A 666 24.57 -16.25 4.03
CA THR A 666 25.98 -16.11 3.60
C THR A 666 26.31 -14.81 2.87
N PRO A 667 25.38 -14.16 2.11
CA PRO A 667 25.68 -12.87 1.50
C PRO A 667 26.02 -11.77 2.52
N PHE A 668 25.65 -11.94 3.79
CA PHE A 668 25.85 -10.96 4.86
C PHE A 668 27.13 -11.18 5.67
N GLU A 669 27.97 -12.17 5.34
CA GLU A 669 29.25 -12.43 6.02
C GLU A 669 30.23 -11.26 5.89
N ASN A 670 30.15 -10.52 4.78
CA ASN A 670 31.00 -9.37 4.49
C ASN A 670 30.29 -8.02 4.74
N ILE A 671 29.25 -8.02 5.57
CA ILE A 671 28.56 -6.79 5.98
C ILE A 671 28.92 -6.47 7.42
N ASP A 672 29.76 -5.45 7.60
CA ASP A 672 30.26 -5.04 8.91
C ASP A 672 29.26 -4.10 9.61
N LEU A 673 29.12 -4.25 10.92
CA LEU A 673 28.28 -3.45 11.80
C LEU A 673 29.13 -2.74 12.86
N GLU A 674 29.04 -1.41 12.89
CA GLU A 674 29.64 -0.58 13.94
C GLU A 674 28.52 0.16 14.69
N TRP A 675 28.34 -0.20 15.97
CA TRP A 675 27.25 0.29 16.81
C TRP A 675 27.59 1.64 17.44
N ASN A 676 26.77 2.66 17.15
CA ASN A 676 26.90 3.98 17.76
C ASN A 676 26.07 4.06 19.05
N ILE A 677 26.74 3.95 20.19
CA ILE A 677 26.11 3.91 21.52
C ILE A 677 26.23 5.29 22.18
N LEU A 678 25.10 5.84 22.61
CA LEU A 678 25.02 7.08 23.41
C LEU A 678 24.15 6.82 24.64
N ASP A 679 24.64 7.17 25.83
CA ASP A 679 23.96 6.95 27.12
C ASP A 679 23.54 5.49 27.37
N GLY A 680 24.38 4.53 26.92
CA GLY A 680 24.10 3.10 27.04
C GLY A 680 22.95 2.60 26.16
N ARG A 681 22.52 3.40 25.17
CA ARG A 681 21.54 3.02 24.16
C ARG A 681 22.16 3.09 22.77
N ILE A 682 21.89 2.09 21.95
CA ILE A 682 22.21 2.13 20.52
C ILE A 682 21.31 3.21 19.90
N ARG A 683 21.93 4.19 19.23
CA ARG A 683 21.22 5.29 18.54
C ARG A 683 21.23 5.12 17.03
N SER A 684 22.31 4.52 16.53
CA SER A 684 22.47 4.22 15.12
C SER A 684 23.50 3.10 14.95
N VAL A 685 23.61 2.61 13.73
CA VAL A 685 24.60 1.61 13.32
C VAL A 685 25.20 2.04 11.99
N ASN A 686 26.52 1.96 11.85
CA ASN A 686 27.17 2.07 10.55
C ASN A 686 27.25 0.67 9.95
N ILE A 687 26.73 0.52 8.73
CA ILE A 687 26.62 -0.74 8.00
C ILE A 687 27.54 -0.62 6.79
N SER A 688 28.60 -1.43 6.73
CA SER A 688 29.63 -1.33 5.70
C SER A 688 29.71 -2.58 4.84
N GLY A 689 29.99 -2.42 3.55
CA GLY A 689 30.15 -3.54 2.64
C GLY A 689 30.58 -3.11 1.23
N ASN A 690 30.95 -4.09 0.39
CA ASN A 690 31.36 -3.83 -0.98
C ASN A 690 30.15 -3.65 -1.92
N TYR A 691 30.19 -2.60 -2.74
CA TYR A 691 29.29 -2.39 -3.87
C TYR A 691 30.10 -1.97 -5.09
N ARG A 692 30.00 -2.72 -6.19
CA ARG A 692 30.76 -2.49 -7.45
C ARG A 692 32.26 -2.24 -7.25
N GLY A 693 32.88 -2.94 -6.30
CA GLY A 693 34.31 -2.85 -6.01
C GLY A 693 34.70 -1.73 -5.04
N GLU A 694 33.75 -0.91 -4.61
CA GLU A 694 33.95 0.19 -3.66
C GLU A 694 33.40 -0.21 -2.28
N ASN A 695 34.13 0.08 -1.20
CA ASN A 695 33.62 -0.13 0.15
C ASN A 695 32.75 1.06 0.56
N ILE A 696 31.49 0.81 0.89
CA ILE A 696 30.49 1.82 1.22
C ILE A 696 30.02 1.62 2.65
N THR A 697 29.90 2.71 3.40
CA THR A 697 29.31 2.75 4.74
C THR A 697 28.04 3.59 4.73
N ILE A 698 26.95 3.00 5.22
CA ILE A 698 25.64 3.63 5.40
C ILE A 698 25.34 3.71 6.89
N THR A 699 25.02 4.89 7.41
CA THR A 699 24.61 5.05 8.81
C THR A 699 23.09 4.99 8.91
N LYS A 700 22.56 4.03 9.69
CA LYS A 700 21.12 3.86 9.95
C LYS A 700 20.75 4.26 11.37
N PRO A 701 19.81 5.20 11.59
CA PRO A 701 19.24 5.48 12.91
C PRO A 701 18.33 4.32 13.37
N LEU A 702 18.25 4.09 14.69
CA LEU A 702 17.48 3.01 15.34
C LEU A 702 16.57 3.50 16.46
#